data_AF-A0A7I8V953-F1
#
_entry.id   AF-A0A7I8V953-F1
#
_cell.length_a   1.000
_cell.length_b   1.000
_cell.length_c   1.000
_cell.angle_alpha   90.00
_cell.angle_beta   90.00
_cell.angle_gamma   90.00
#
_symmetry.space_group_name_H-M   'P 1'
#
loop_
_entity.id
_entity.type
_entity.pdbx_description
1 polymer ?
#
loop_
_entity_poly.entity_id
_entity_poly.type
_entity_poly.pdbx_seq_one_letter_code
_entity_poly.pdbx_strand_id
1 'polypeptide(L)'
;MAASSSQCEIQSNENSSELHTTTESKTMEQNSQQAEKLKEKANERFKNLEFNEAIELYTQAIELNPNVAAYYANRSFSYLKTECFGYALADASKALELDPKYIKAYYRRASANMALGKFKLALKDFEAVSNAKPNDRDAKAKYKECDKIVKRIAFEKAISVEEKQSIADKINIETMEVESSYDGPVLDNSRVTPDFMKNLLEAYRKQKKLHKKYAYQILLAMKNYLETLPSLIDVNIPTGAKFTVCGDIHGQFYDLLNIFELNGLPSKDNPYLFNGDFVDRGSFSVECVFTLFGFKLLYPDHFFLSRGNHESITMNQMYGFAGEVKCKYSMQMADLFTEVYNWLPLAHCLSSRILVTHGGLFAEDGVTLDDIRKVDRNRQPPDSGIMCELLWSDPQPQNGRSLSKRGVGCQFGPDVTDRFLKLNRLDYIIRSHEVKADGYEVAHNGKCITVFSAPNYCDQMGNKGAFINLIGGDLKPKFTSYEAVNKTSGPIAMMNSFRDFSTDALCNAAADGNIERFEEILKKTKNLNATNEKGWTALMFAARNGRHEIIDIILKNGGDEGLINHNGQTALDIAKFWNHTVAQEQLSKKTKQNKEFKNFFSSNPLDRHAHMRPNSEWIEKFSKHPDTVYLVFHELTPLLTVTEDNNSLAQVSYDKISSLISQDMLTIFLGVLHGDQFSEKIQPYFAINLSQLNSDDCCNLAKDAFFVKDSRMSLMSLPEDQAGIAAQARSLLAWHDRNKFCSTCGTISEVKDGGHKRQCTNDSCRSRSGVHNTCYPRTDPTVIMAVTSPDKTRLLLGSNLNKSPDYYSCLAGFIESGETIEDAVRREVWEETGIKVGRVQYHSSQPWPMPASLMLGCLAFATTEEIKVDETELRDARWFSREEVAQLLSGKHPNVRIPPSQAIAHNLIKAWLSLVSNL
;
A
#
# COMPACT_ATOMS: atom_id res chain seq x y z
N MET A 1 6.71 6.05 -87.98
CA MET A 1 5.85 7.11 -88.55
C MET A 1 4.46 6.96 -87.98
N ALA A 2 3.75 8.07 -87.89
CA ALA A 2 2.54 8.31 -87.13
C ALA A 2 1.30 7.51 -87.58
N ALA A 3 0.39 7.37 -86.60
CA ALA A 3 -1.07 7.60 -86.67
C ALA A 3 -1.89 6.78 -87.70
N SER A 4 -2.81 5.93 -87.20
CA SER A 4 -4.27 6.22 -87.04
C SER A 4 -5.05 5.77 -88.28
N SER A 5 -6.25 5.17 -88.27
CA SER A 5 -7.25 4.78 -87.26
C SER A 5 -8.42 4.19 -88.06
N SER A 6 -9.13 3.16 -87.57
CA SER A 6 -10.61 3.10 -87.55
C SER A 6 -11.17 1.70 -87.18
N GLN A 7 -11.89 1.68 -86.05
CA GLN A 7 -13.16 1.00 -85.69
C GLN A 7 -13.41 -0.49 -86.03
N CYS A 8 -13.77 -1.29 -85.00
CA CYS A 8 -15.15 -1.77 -84.82
C CYS A 8 -15.41 -2.28 -83.38
N GLU A 9 -16.69 -2.38 -83.06
CA GLU A 9 -17.41 -2.43 -81.78
C GLU A 9 -17.04 -3.47 -80.69
N ILE A 10 -17.50 -3.10 -79.50
CA ILE A 10 -17.49 -3.78 -78.21
C ILE A 10 -18.48 -4.96 -78.18
N GLN A 11 -18.02 -6.13 -77.72
CA GLN A 11 -18.76 -6.95 -76.76
C GLN A 11 -17.79 -7.73 -75.85
N SER A 12 -18.22 -7.84 -74.60
CA SER A 12 -17.53 -8.21 -73.35
C SER A 12 -16.77 -9.54 -73.31
N ASN A 13 -15.68 -9.57 -72.55
CA ASN A 13 -15.18 -10.76 -71.87
C ASN A 13 -14.51 -10.39 -70.52
N GLU A 14 -15.33 -10.28 -69.48
CA GLU A 14 -14.92 -10.38 -68.08
C GLU A 14 -15.00 -11.87 -67.70
N ASN A 15 -13.86 -12.57 -67.50
CA ASN A 15 -13.85 -13.85 -66.74
C ASN A 15 -12.47 -14.47 -66.43
N SER A 16 -11.37 -13.71 -66.40
CA SER A 16 -10.05 -14.28 -66.08
C SER A 16 -9.29 -13.60 -64.93
N SER A 17 -9.86 -12.58 -64.29
CA SER A 17 -9.28 -11.92 -63.11
C SER A 17 -9.86 -12.39 -61.77
N GLU A 18 -10.96 -13.17 -61.75
CA GLU A 18 -11.65 -13.57 -60.51
C GLU A 18 -11.14 -14.88 -59.87
N LEU A 19 -10.44 -15.74 -60.62
CA LEU A 19 -10.00 -17.05 -60.10
C LEU A 19 -8.73 -17.01 -59.24
N HIS A 20 -7.84 -16.02 -59.45
CA HIS A 20 -6.62 -15.89 -58.65
C HIS A 20 -6.88 -15.21 -57.29
N THR A 21 -7.76 -14.20 -57.28
CA THR A 21 -8.20 -13.47 -56.07
C THR A 21 -9.01 -14.34 -55.10
N THR A 22 -9.77 -15.32 -55.59
CA THR A 22 -10.62 -16.18 -54.76
C THR A 22 -9.87 -17.28 -54.01
N THR A 23 -8.66 -17.63 -54.45
CA THR A 23 -7.83 -18.65 -53.78
C THR A 23 -7.01 -18.04 -52.64
N GLU A 24 -6.41 -16.87 -52.85
CA GLU A 24 -5.72 -16.11 -51.80
C GLU A 24 -6.67 -15.62 -50.70
N SER A 25 -7.90 -15.19 -51.05
CA SER A 25 -8.88 -14.78 -50.05
C SER A 25 -9.32 -15.94 -49.14
N LYS A 26 -9.45 -17.15 -49.69
CA LYS A 26 -9.79 -18.36 -48.91
C LYS A 26 -8.67 -18.77 -47.95
N THR A 27 -7.41 -18.67 -48.37
CA THR A 27 -6.26 -18.97 -47.50
C THR A 27 -6.12 -17.92 -46.39
N MET A 28 -6.33 -16.64 -46.69
CA MET A 28 -6.35 -15.57 -45.68
C MET A 28 -7.47 -15.76 -44.65
N GLU A 29 -8.67 -16.16 -45.11
CA GLU A 29 -9.82 -16.38 -44.23
C GLU A 29 -9.61 -17.60 -43.31
N GLN A 30 -9.03 -18.69 -43.84
CA GLN A 30 -8.62 -19.86 -43.04
C GLN A 30 -7.55 -19.52 -42.00
N ASN A 31 -6.53 -18.75 -42.38
CA ASN A 31 -5.48 -18.30 -41.45
C ASN A 31 -6.04 -17.40 -40.36
N SER A 32 -6.99 -16.51 -40.69
CA SER A 32 -7.65 -15.65 -39.72
C SER A 32 -8.49 -16.47 -38.72
N GLN A 33 -9.24 -17.48 -39.18
CA GLN A 33 -10.00 -18.36 -38.29
C GLN A 33 -9.09 -19.19 -37.38
N GLN A 34 -7.95 -19.64 -37.89
CA GLN A 34 -6.97 -20.39 -37.10
C GLN A 34 -6.27 -19.49 -36.07
N ALA A 35 -5.91 -18.26 -36.43
CA ALA A 35 -5.35 -17.26 -35.52
C ALA A 35 -6.31 -16.96 -34.35
N GLU A 36 -7.61 -16.83 -34.62
CA GLU A 36 -8.63 -16.63 -33.58
C GLU A 36 -8.73 -17.81 -32.61
N LYS A 37 -8.65 -19.06 -33.10
CA LYS A 37 -8.60 -20.26 -32.24
C LYS A 37 -7.36 -20.28 -31.35
N LEU A 38 -6.20 -19.91 -31.88
CA LEU A 38 -4.97 -19.80 -31.10
C LEU A 38 -5.06 -18.71 -30.03
N LYS A 39 -5.65 -17.56 -30.37
CA LYS A 39 -5.94 -16.48 -29.41
C LYS A 39 -6.89 -16.95 -28.30
N GLU A 40 -7.91 -17.74 -28.61
CA GLU A 40 -8.82 -18.29 -27.59
C GLU A 40 -8.12 -19.26 -26.64
N LYS A 41 -7.30 -20.17 -27.17
CA LYS A 41 -6.45 -21.04 -26.35
C LYS A 41 -5.47 -20.23 -25.50
N ALA A 42 -4.85 -19.19 -26.07
CA ALA A 42 -3.97 -18.30 -25.33
C ALA A 42 -4.70 -17.57 -24.20
N ASN A 43 -5.95 -17.13 -24.41
CA ASN A 43 -6.78 -16.54 -23.35
C ASN A 43 -7.10 -17.56 -22.24
N GLU A 44 -7.30 -18.83 -22.57
CA GLU A 44 -7.53 -19.90 -21.60
C GLU A 44 -6.28 -20.16 -20.75
N ARG A 45 -5.12 -20.34 -21.39
CA ARG A 45 -3.80 -20.43 -20.71
C ARG A 45 -3.56 -19.23 -19.81
N PHE A 46 -3.86 -18.03 -20.30
CA PHE A 46 -3.75 -16.81 -19.50
C PHE A 46 -4.64 -16.83 -18.24
N LYS A 47 -5.89 -17.32 -18.35
CA LYS A 47 -6.80 -17.45 -17.19
C LYS A 47 -6.30 -18.48 -16.18
N ASN A 48 -5.64 -19.54 -16.66
CA ASN A 48 -5.00 -20.56 -15.83
C ASN A 48 -3.64 -20.11 -15.25
N LEU A 49 -3.25 -18.85 -15.46
CA LEU A 49 -1.98 -18.26 -15.01
C LEU A 49 -0.72 -18.87 -15.70
N GLU A 50 -0.91 -19.59 -16.80
CA GLU A 50 0.14 -20.19 -17.64
C GLU A 50 0.65 -19.15 -18.66
N PHE A 51 1.28 -18.08 -18.16
CA PHE A 51 1.56 -16.90 -18.98
C PHE A 51 2.57 -17.13 -20.11
N ASN A 52 3.59 -17.98 -19.91
CA ASN A 52 4.59 -18.29 -20.94
C ASN A 52 3.97 -19.05 -22.11
N GLU A 53 3.14 -20.07 -21.84
CA GLU A 53 2.39 -20.78 -22.86
C GLU A 53 1.41 -19.86 -23.59
N ALA A 54 0.76 -18.94 -22.85
CA ALA A 54 -0.09 -17.93 -23.47
C ALA A 54 0.70 -17.02 -24.42
N ILE A 55 1.93 -16.61 -24.07
CA ILE A 55 2.81 -15.81 -24.93
C ILE A 55 3.15 -16.56 -26.21
N GLU A 56 3.49 -17.84 -26.14
CA GLU A 56 3.78 -18.67 -27.30
C GLU A 56 2.56 -18.77 -28.23
N LEU A 57 1.38 -19.05 -27.68
CA LEU A 57 0.15 -19.17 -28.46
C LEU A 57 -0.28 -17.83 -29.09
N TYR A 58 -0.13 -16.70 -28.37
CA TYR A 58 -0.35 -15.38 -28.99
C TYR A 58 0.66 -15.08 -30.09
N THR A 59 1.92 -15.54 -29.94
CA THR A 59 2.95 -15.37 -30.97
C THR A 59 2.58 -16.12 -32.24
N GLN A 60 2.16 -17.39 -32.12
CA GLN A 60 1.65 -18.17 -33.26
C GLN A 60 0.40 -17.51 -33.89
N ALA A 61 -0.50 -16.94 -33.08
CA ALA A 61 -1.66 -16.21 -33.61
C ALA A 61 -1.24 -14.96 -34.41
N ILE A 62 -0.22 -14.23 -33.94
CA ILE A 62 0.33 -13.05 -34.63
C ILE A 62 1.06 -13.44 -35.92
N GLU A 63 1.78 -14.55 -35.94
CA GLU A 63 2.44 -15.06 -37.15
C GLU A 63 1.42 -15.40 -38.25
N LEU A 64 0.26 -15.94 -37.88
CA LEU A 64 -0.82 -16.24 -38.83
C LEU A 64 -1.61 -15.00 -39.27
N ASN A 65 -1.80 -14.03 -38.37
CA ASN A 65 -2.48 -12.77 -38.69
C ASN A 65 -1.91 -11.59 -37.88
N PRO A 66 -0.95 -10.83 -38.44
CA PRO A 66 -0.22 -9.77 -37.73
C PRO A 66 -0.97 -8.42 -37.67
N ASN A 67 -2.17 -8.32 -38.24
CA ASN A 67 -2.88 -7.03 -38.35
C ASN A 67 -3.97 -6.83 -37.29
N VAL A 68 -4.01 -7.69 -36.26
CA VAL A 68 -5.04 -7.63 -35.19
C VAL A 68 -4.47 -7.06 -33.90
N ALA A 69 -4.88 -5.83 -33.56
CA ALA A 69 -4.43 -5.11 -32.37
C ALA A 69 -4.66 -5.89 -31.05
N ALA A 70 -5.74 -6.67 -30.97
CA ALA A 70 -6.08 -7.44 -29.77
C ALA A 70 -5.01 -8.50 -29.41
N TYR A 71 -4.33 -9.10 -30.41
CA TYR A 71 -3.33 -10.13 -30.16
C TYR A 71 -2.11 -9.55 -29.45
N TYR A 72 -1.59 -8.45 -29.99
CA TYR A 72 -0.48 -7.71 -29.38
C TYR A 72 -0.85 -7.19 -27.99
N ALA A 73 -2.04 -6.61 -27.81
CA ALA A 73 -2.43 -6.09 -26.50
C ALA A 73 -2.64 -7.19 -25.43
N ASN A 74 -3.09 -8.38 -25.83
CA ASN A 74 -3.21 -9.51 -24.92
C ASN A 74 -1.84 -10.14 -24.60
N ARG A 75 -0.95 -10.27 -25.60
CA ARG A 75 0.43 -10.72 -25.37
C ARG A 75 1.22 -9.73 -24.51
N SER A 76 1.04 -8.43 -24.73
CA SER A 76 1.52 -7.36 -23.86
C SER A 76 1.05 -7.56 -22.42
N PHE A 77 -0.20 -7.98 -22.22
CA PHE A 77 -0.70 -8.25 -20.87
C PHE A 77 -0.02 -9.47 -20.23
N SER A 78 0.25 -10.53 -21.00
CA SER A 78 1.07 -11.66 -20.53
C SER A 78 2.47 -11.22 -20.16
N TYR A 79 3.12 -10.38 -20.98
CA TYR A 79 4.43 -9.82 -20.67
C TYR A 79 4.44 -8.96 -19.40
N LEU A 80 3.38 -8.20 -19.11
CA LEU A 80 3.24 -7.50 -17.83
C LEU A 80 3.17 -8.47 -16.64
N LYS A 81 2.56 -9.65 -16.82
CA LYS A 81 2.47 -10.68 -15.78
C LYS A 81 3.78 -11.43 -15.56
N THR A 82 4.64 -11.50 -16.57
CA THR A 82 5.97 -12.13 -16.50
C THR A 82 7.09 -11.10 -16.34
N GLU A 83 6.79 -9.87 -15.92
CA GLU A 83 7.74 -8.77 -15.70
C GLU A 83 8.62 -8.40 -16.93
N CYS A 84 8.19 -8.78 -18.14
CA CYS A 84 8.83 -8.43 -19.40
C CYS A 84 8.34 -7.07 -19.91
N PHE A 85 8.53 -6.02 -19.11
CA PHE A 85 7.91 -4.71 -19.31
C PHE A 85 8.28 -4.04 -20.64
N GLY A 86 9.47 -4.32 -21.18
CA GLY A 86 9.90 -3.82 -22.49
C GLY A 86 9.11 -4.42 -23.65
N TYR A 87 8.93 -5.73 -23.64
CA TYR A 87 8.07 -6.41 -24.63
C TYR A 87 6.61 -6.01 -24.46
N ALA A 88 6.13 -5.86 -23.22
CA ALA A 88 4.81 -5.33 -22.96
C ALA A 88 4.61 -3.94 -23.57
N LEU A 89 5.60 -3.05 -23.42
CA LEU A 89 5.57 -1.70 -24.00
C LEU A 89 5.56 -1.73 -25.52
N ALA A 90 6.40 -2.57 -26.14
CA ALA A 90 6.51 -2.70 -27.59
C ALA A 90 5.21 -3.23 -28.20
N ASP A 91 4.66 -4.32 -27.66
CA ASP A 91 3.40 -4.90 -28.14
C ASP A 91 2.22 -3.95 -27.93
N ALA A 92 2.15 -3.26 -26.79
CA ALA A 92 1.09 -2.28 -26.57
C ALA A 92 1.20 -1.09 -27.54
N SER A 93 2.42 -0.69 -27.91
CA SER A 93 2.64 0.35 -28.92
C SER A 93 2.25 -0.12 -30.31
N LYS A 94 2.60 -1.37 -30.69
CA LYS A 94 2.19 -1.96 -31.96
C LYS A 94 0.68 -2.12 -32.07
N ALA A 95 0.01 -2.51 -30.98
CA ALA A 95 -1.45 -2.56 -30.93
C ALA A 95 -2.10 -1.19 -31.21
N LEU A 96 -1.49 -0.09 -30.73
CA LEU A 96 -1.97 1.27 -30.99
C LEU A 96 -1.62 1.80 -32.37
N GLU A 97 -0.54 1.32 -32.97
CA GLU A 97 -0.21 1.57 -34.38
C GLU A 97 -1.27 0.94 -35.31
N LEU A 98 -1.72 -0.28 -34.98
CA LEU A 98 -2.77 -0.99 -35.72
C LEU A 98 -4.17 -0.42 -35.46
N ASP A 99 -4.51 -0.13 -34.21
CA ASP A 99 -5.79 0.47 -33.83
C ASP A 99 -5.58 1.56 -32.75
N PRO A 100 -5.51 2.84 -33.15
CA PRO A 100 -5.37 3.97 -32.22
C PRO A 100 -6.56 4.17 -31.28
N LYS A 101 -7.71 3.52 -31.53
CA LYS A 101 -8.90 3.58 -30.66
C LYS A 101 -8.95 2.42 -29.65
N TYR A 102 -8.00 1.49 -29.69
CA TYR A 102 -8.00 0.32 -28.82
C TYR A 102 -7.58 0.67 -27.38
N ILE A 103 -8.53 1.09 -26.56
CA ILE A 103 -8.32 1.59 -25.18
C ILE A 103 -7.52 0.63 -24.28
N LYS A 104 -7.69 -0.68 -24.46
CA LYS A 104 -6.93 -1.68 -23.68
C LYS A 104 -5.42 -1.54 -23.92
N ALA A 105 -4.97 -1.19 -25.13
CA ALA A 105 -3.55 -1.02 -25.40
C ALA A 105 -2.96 0.23 -24.74
N TYR A 106 -3.69 1.36 -24.66
CA TYR A 106 -3.26 2.50 -23.83
C TYR A 106 -3.07 2.08 -22.38
N TYR A 107 -4.02 1.32 -21.82
CA TYR A 107 -3.91 0.84 -20.45
C TYR A 107 -2.69 -0.09 -20.25
N ARG A 108 -2.42 -1.01 -21.19
CA ARG A 108 -1.23 -1.88 -21.13
C ARG A 108 0.06 -1.07 -21.25
N ARG A 109 0.12 -0.12 -22.18
CA ARG A 109 1.29 0.77 -22.37
C ARG A 109 1.54 1.66 -21.16
N ALA A 110 0.48 2.20 -20.56
CA ALA A 110 0.55 2.96 -19.31
C ALA A 110 1.11 2.11 -18.17
N SER A 111 0.61 0.88 -18.03
CA SER A 111 1.06 -0.06 -16.99
C SER A 111 2.53 -0.46 -17.18
N ALA A 112 2.97 -0.68 -18.42
CA ALA A 112 4.37 -0.95 -18.74
C ALA A 112 5.25 0.26 -18.41
N ASN A 113 4.88 1.47 -18.85
CA ASN A 113 5.61 2.70 -18.53
C ASN A 113 5.68 2.96 -17.02
N MET A 114 4.61 2.63 -16.28
CA MET A 114 4.59 2.75 -14.82
C MET A 114 5.62 1.82 -14.16
N ALA A 115 5.69 0.56 -14.61
CA ALA A 115 6.67 -0.41 -14.13
C ALA A 115 8.12 -0.03 -14.48
N LEU A 116 8.31 0.63 -15.63
CA LEU A 116 9.61 1.14 -16.08
C LEU A 116 10.01 2.48 -15.44
N GLY A 117 9.22 3.02 -14.50
CA GLY A 117 9.47 4.34 -13.89
C GLY A 117 9.26 5.53 -14.84
N LYS A 118 8.73 5.31 -16.05
CA LYS A 118 8.44 6.33 -17.07
C LYS A 118 7.09 7.02 -16.78
N PHE A 119 6.95 7.58 -15.57
CA PHE A 119 5.69 8.06 -15.01
C PHE A 119 4.99 9.13 -15.87
N LYS A 120 5.74 10.04 -16.52
CA LYS A 120 5.15 11.06 -17.39
C LYS A 120 4.47 10.45 -18.63
N LEU A 121 5.07 9.42 -19.22
CA LEU A 121 4.51 8.70 -20.36
C LEU A 121 3.31 7.87 -19.92
N ALA A 122 3.41 7.21 -18.76
CA ALA A 122 2.29 6.47 -18.16
C ALA A 122 1.08 7.37 -17.89
N LEU A 123 1.30 8.56 -17.35
CA LEU A 123 0.24 9.52 -17.04
C LEU A 123 -0.56 9.92 -18.28
N LYS A 124 0.12 10.21 -19.39
CA LYS A 124 -0.52 10.57 -20.68
C LYS A 124 -1.43 9.44 -21.19
N ASP A 125 -0.99 8.19 -21.09
CA ASP A 125 -1.79 7.05 -21.51
C ASP A 125 -2.96 6.78 -20.53
N PHE A 126 -2.75 6.90 -19.22
CA PHE A 126 -3.83 6.78 -18.23
C PHE A 126 -4.88 7.89 -18.34
N GLU A 127 -4.48 9.10 -18.75
CA GLU A 127 -5.38 10.20 -19.07
C GLU A 127 -6.29 9.83 -20.23
N ALA A 128 -5.72 9.31 -21.34
CA ALA A 128 -6.48 8.86 -22.50
C ALA A 128 -7.50 7.76 -22.13
N VAL A 129 -7.11 6.79 -21.30
CA VAL A 129 -8.02 5.76 -20.78
C VAL A 129 -9.13 6.36 -19.93
N SER A 130 -8.79 7.24 -18.99
CA SER A 130 -9.75 7.84 -18.06
C SER A 130 -10.77 8.73 -18.77
N ASN A 131 -10.35 9.43 -19.83
CA ASN A 131 -11.23 10.23 -20.68
C ASN A 131 -12.15 9.35 -21.53
N ALA A 132 -11.65 8.24 -22.07
CA ALA A 132 -12.46 7.30 -22.86
C ALA A 132 -13.44 6.49 -21.99
N LYS A 133 -13.12 6.26 -20.71
CA LYS A 133 -13.94 5.49 -19.76
C LYS A 133 -14.10 6.24 -18.42
N PRO A 134 -14.90 7.32 -18.38
CA PRO A 134 -15.03 8.16 -17.19
C PRO A 134 -15.70 7.45 -16.00
N ASN A 135 -16.42 6.34 -16.21
CA ASN A 135 -17.05 5.58 -15.13
C ASN A 135 -16.18 4.42 -14.62
N ASP A 136 -15.02 4.16 -15.24
CA ASP A 136 -14.10 3.11 -14.82
C ASP A 136 -13.32 3.57 -13.58
N ARG A 137 -13.66 2.96 -12.43
CA ARG A 137 -13.06 3.30 -11.13
C ARG A 137 -11.57 2.97 -11.09
N ASP A 138 -11.14 1.89 -11.74
CA ASP A 138 -9.75 1.46 -11.77
C ASP A 138 -8.89 2.40 -12.62
N ALA A 139 -9.39 2.80 -13.80
CA ALA A 139 -8.70 3.79 -14.63
C ALA A 139 -8.49 5.13 -13.90
N LYS A 140 -9.53 5.62 -13.20
CA LYS A 140 -9.46 6.85 -12.39
C LYS A 140 -8.49 6.72 -11.21
N ALA A 141 -8.47 5.57 -10.54
CA ALA A 141 -7.55 5.33 -9.43
C ALA A 141 -6.08 5.35 -9.91
N LYS A 142 -5.78 4.64 -10.99
CA LYS A 142 -4.43 4.57 -11.57
C LYS A 142 -3.95 5.90 -12.13
N TYR A 143 -4.83 6.68 -12.75
CA TYR A 143 -4.51 8.04 -13.16
C TYR A 143 -4.13 8.93 -11.97
N LYS A 144 -4.94 8.94 -10.89
CA LYS A 144 -4.66 9.73 -9.68
C LYS A 144 -3.36 9.31 -8.99
N GLU A 145 -3.10 8.01 -8.94
CA GLU A 145 -1.85 7.48 -8.39
C GLU A 145 -0.64 7.92 -9.20
N CYS A 146 -0.70 7.76 -10.53
CA CYS A 146 0.36 8.19 -11.43
C CYS A 146 0.61 9.72 -11.35
N ASP A 147 -0.46 10.52 -11.32
CA ASP A 147 -0.41 11.98 -11.16
C ASP A 147 0.28 12.39 -9.85
N LYS A 148 -0.03 11.70 -8.73
CA LYS A 148 0.62 11.92 -7.43
C LYS A 148 2.13 11.67 -7.50
N ILE A 149 2.55 10.59 -8.16
CA ILE A 149 3.98 10.26 -8.32
C ILE A 149 4.68 11.31 -9.19
N VAL A 150 4.09 11.68 -10.34
CA VAL A 150 4.66 12.70 -11.24
C VAL A 150 4.80 14.04 -10.52
N LYS A 151 3.79 14.46 -9.75
CA LYS A 151 3.84 15.70 -8.95
C LYS A 151 4.91 15.64 -7.86
N ARG A 152 5.06 14.50 -7.17
CA ARG A 152 6.12 14.31 -6.18
C ARG A 152 7.50 14.43 -6.81
N ILE A 153 7.76 13.75 -7.93
CA ILE A 153 9.04 13.82 -8.64
C ILE A 153 9.31 15.23 -9.15
N ALA A 154 8.29 15.92 -9.68
CA ALA A 154 8.42 17.31 -10.12
C ALA A 154 8.75 18.26 -8.96
N PHE A 155 8.13 18.05 -7.80
CA PHE A 155 8.43 18.81 -6.58
C PHE A 155 9.84 18.54 -6.06
N GLU A 156 10.26 17.28 -5.99
CA GLU A 156 11.63 16.89 -5.62
C GLU A 156 12.68 17.51 -6.56
N LYS A 157 12.40 17.52 -7.88
CA LYS A 157 13.26 18.15 -8.88
C LYS A 157 13.26 19.68 -8.80
N ALA A 158 12.15 20.30 -8.40
CA ALA A 158 12.08 21.75 -8.18
C ALA A 158 12.84 22.20 -6.92
N ILE A 159 13.04 21.29 -5.96
CA ILE A 159 13.79 21.53 -4.72
C ILE A 159 15.27 21.13 -4.86
N SER A 160 15.64 20.36 -5.89
CA SER A 160 17.03 19.97 -6.09
C SER A 160 17.87 21.17 -6.54
N VAL A 161 18.64 21.73 -5.60
CA VAL A 161 19.68 22.73 -5.85
C VAL A 161 20.83 22.06 -6.62
N GLU A 162 21.45 22.79 -7.56
CA GLU A 162 22.48 22.28 -8.49
C GLU A 162 23.79 21.81 -7.83
N GLU A 163 23.98 22.06 -6.53
CA GLU A 163 25.05 21.48 -5.72
C GLU A 163 24.47 20.82 -4.46
N LYS A 164 24.15 19.53 -4.53
CA LYS A 164 23.82 18.74 -3.33
C LYS A 164 25.07 18.62 -2.47
N GLN A 165 25.09 19.30 -1.33
CA GLN A 165 26.05 19.01 -0.27
C GLN A 165 25.96 17.52 0.09
N SER A 166 27.10 16.83 0.00
CA SER A 166 27.25 15.39 0.25
C SER A 166 26.74 15.04 1.65
N ILE A 167 25.97 13.96 1.78
CA ILE A 167 25.45 13.49 3.07
C ILE A 167 26.60 13.08 3.99
N ALA A 168 27.71 12.62 3.41
CA ALA A 168 28.94 12.35 4.14
C ALA A 168 29.39 13.56 4.99
N ASP A 169 29.23 14.78 4.47
CA ASP A 169 29.70 16.00 5.14
C ASP A 169 28.81 16.40 6.33
N LYS A 170 27.58 15.86 6.38
CA LYS A 170 26.62 16.11 7.46
C LYS A 170 26.75 15.10 8.61
N ILE A 171 27.54 14.05 8.44
CA ILE A 171 27.67 12.96 9.42
C ILE A 171 28.85 13.25 10.34
N ASN A 172 28.57 13.48 11.61
CA ASN A 172 29.61 13.60 12.64
C ASN A 172 29.79 12.28 13.40
N ILE A 173 30.83 11.53 13.06
CA ILE A 173 31.14 10.23 13.69
C ILE A 173 31.62 10.40 15.14
N GLU A 174 32.30 11.49 15.46
CA GLU A 174 32.91 11.72 16.79
C GLU A 174 31.83 11.85 17.86
N THR A 175 30.70 12.46 17.52
CA THR A 175 29.53 12.58 18.41
C THR A 175 28.75 11.29 18.62
N MET A 176 29.05 10.22 17.87
CA MET A 176 28.34 8.95 18.03
C MET A 176 28.96 8.15 19.18
N GLU A 177 28.24 8.06 20.29
CA GLU A 177 28.56 7.17 21.39
C GLU A 177 28.18 5.73 21.05
N VAL A 178 28.98 4.78 21.54
CA VAL A 178 28.70 3.34 21.48
C VAL A 178 28.31 2.93 22.88
N GLU A 179 27.11 2.37 23.03
CA GLU A 179 26.59 2.00 24.34
C GLU A 179 27.47 0.90 24.96
N SER A 180 27.70 0.95 26.28
CA SER A 180 28.52 -0.05 26.99
C SER A 180 27.95 -1.47 26.94
N SER A 181 26.66 -1.60 26.62
CA SER A 181 25.96 -2.88 26.41
C SER A 181 26.18 -3.47 25.02
N TYR A 182 26.83 -2.76 24.08
CA TYR A 182 27.10 -3.28 22.75
C TYR A 182 28.17 -4.38 22.79
N ASP A 183 27.76 -5.60 22.46
CA ASP A 183 28.61 -6.81 22.48
C ASP A 183 28.99 -7.31 21.06
N GLY A 184 28.80 -6.45 20.05
CA GLY A 184 29.05 -6.78 18.65
C GLY A 184 30.45 -6.39 18.15
N PRO A 185 30.73 -6.56 16.85
CA PRO A 185 32.02 -6.25 16.25
C PRO A 185 32.35 -4.75 16.34
N VAL A 186 33.58 -4.44 16.76
CA VAL A 186 34.10 -3.09 16.95
C VAL A 186 35.28 -2.85 16.00
N LEU A 187 35.27 -1.73 15.28
CA LEU A 187 36.41 -1.34 14.44
C LEU A 187 37.58 -0.87 15.31
N ASP A 188 38.77 -1.39 15.01
CA ASP A 188 40.02 -0.95 15.63
C ASP A 188 40.55 0.30 14.89
N ASN A 189 40.66 1.43 15.59
CA ASN A 189 41.14 2.69 15.02
C ASN A 189 40.44 3.08 13.69
N SER A 190 39.14 2.80 13.59
CA SER A 190 38.31 3.03 12.40
C SER A 190 38.75 2.23 11.15
N ARG A 191 39.49 1.13 11.33
CA ARG A 191 39.96 0.25 10.26
C ARG A 191 39.33 -1.13 10.34
N VAL A 192 39.08 -1.71 9.18
CA VAL A 192 38.63 -3.10 9.06
C VAL A 192 39.83 -4.03 9.21
N THR A 193 39.74 -5.01 10.11
CA THR A 193 40.77 -6.01 10.37
C THR A 193 40.23 -7.43 10.11
N PRO A 194 41.10 -8.45 9.97
CA PRO A 194 40.65 -9.84 9.85
C PRO A 194 39.79 -10.30 11.03
N ASP A 195 40.16 -9.91 12.26
CA ASP A 195 39.40 -10.23 13.46
C ASP A 195 38.02 -9.55 13.47
N PHE A 196 37.96 -8.28 13.05
CA PHE A 196 36.69 -7.58 12.86
C PHE A 196 35.80 -8.33 11.85
N MET A 197 36.33 -8.74 10.71
CA MET A 197 35.56 -9.47 9.70
C MET A 197 35.06 -10.81 10.22
N LYS A 198 35.90 -11.56 10.94
CA LYS A 198 35.48 -12.82 11.58
C LYS A 198 34.32 -12.59 12.56
N ASN A 199 34.44 -11.58 13.42
CA ASN A 199 33.41 -11.23 14.40
C ASN A 199 32.13 -10.71 13.72
N LEU A 200 32.26 -9.97 12.62
CA LEU A 200 31.13 -9.47 11.83
C LEU A 200 30.35 -10.62 11.19
N LEU A 201 31.03 -11.56 10.54
CA LEU A 201 30.40 -12.74 9.95
C LEU A 201 29.70 -13.59 11.02
N GLU A 202 30.31 -13.77 12.19
CA GLU A 202 29.69 -14.49 13.29
C GLU A 202 28.47 -13.76 13.85
N ALA A 203 28.56 -12.44 14.03
CA ALA A 203 27.44 -11.61 14.48
C ALA A 203 26.27 -11.69 13.50
N TYR A 204 26.51 -11.58 12.19
CA TYR A 204 25.48 -11.69 11.16
C TYR A 204 24.92 -13.10 11.01
N ARG A 205 25.75 -14.14 11.17
CA ARG A 205 25.25 -15.54 11.23
C ARG A 205 24.25 -15.72 12.39
N LYS A 206 24.48 -15.01 13.50
CA LYS A 206 23.61 -14.93 14.69
C LYS A 206 22.54 -13.83 14.59
N GLN A 207 22.34 -13.21 13.42
CA GLN A 207 21.36 -12.14 13.17
C GLN A 207 21.50 -10.92 14.09
N LYS A 208 22.69 -10.66 14.62
CA LYS A 208 23.01 -9.42 15.33
C LYS A 208 23.26 -8.30 14.32
N LYS A 209 23.14 -7.05 14.77
CA LYS A 209 23.32 -5.86 13.94
C LYS A 209 24.68 -5.18 14.23
N LEU A 210 25.38 -4.73 13.20
CA LEU A 210 26.56 -3.86 13.35
C LEU A 210 26.14 -2.50 13.90
N HIS A 211 26.85 -1.97 14.90
CA HIS A 211 26.51 -0.67 15.49
C HIS A 211 26.56 0.46 14.44
N LYS A 212 25.65 1.43 14.54
CA LYS A 212 25.48 2.53 13.56
C LYS A 212 26.77 3.33 13.32
N LYS A 213 27.59 3.53 14.36
CA LYS A 213 28.89 4.23 14.27
C LYS A 213 29.83 3.54 13.29
N TYR A 214 30.01 2.22 13.45
CA TYR A 214 30.90 1.43 12.61
C TYR A 214 30.34 1.26 11.20
N ALA A 215 29.02 1.15 11.06
CA ALA A 215 28.35 1.16 9.76
C ALA A 215 28.65 2.46 8.97
N TYR A 216 28.49 3.63 9.59
CA TYR A 216 28.86 4.91 8.97
C TYR A 216 30.36 4.99 8.65
N GLN A 217 31.24 4.53 9.54
CA GLN A 217 32.69 4.50 9.28
C GLN A 217 33.04 3.66 8.04
N ILE A 218 32.43 2.48 7.88
CA ILE A 218 32.64 1.63 6.69
C ILE A 218 32.17 2.34 5.42
N LEU A 219 30.97 2.96 5.43
CA LEU A 219 30.44 3.63 4.24
C LEU A 219 31.26 4.85 3.84
N LEU A 220 31.71 5.65 4.81
CA LEU A 220 32.56 6.82 4.55
C LEU A 220 33.93 6.41 4.02
N ALA A 221 34.54 5.36 4.60
CA ALA A 221 35.78 4.79 4.09
C ALA A 221 35.62 4.23 2.66
N MET A 222 34.50 3.55 2.40
CA MET A 222 34.18 3.03 1.07
C MET A 222 33.97 4.15 0.04
N LYS A 223 33.22 5.20 0.37
CA LYS A 223 33.02 6.36 -0.52
C LYS A 223 34.37 6.96 -0.92
N ASN A 224 35.20 7.30 0.06
CA ASN A 224 36.51 7.90 -0.17
C ASN A 224 37.42 6.98 -1.00
N TYR A 225 37.38 5.67 -0.77
CA TYR A 225 38.18 4.73 -1.55
C TYR A 225 37.67 4.59 -2.99
N LEU A 226 36.37 4.39 -3.19
CA LEU A 226 35.77 4.18 -4.51
C LEU A 226 35.87 5.43 -5.41
N GLU A 227 35.87 6.63 -4.82
CA GLU A 227 36.12 7.92 -5.50
C GLU A 227 37.46 7.94 -6.26
N THR A 228 38.48 7.22 -5.76
CA THR A 228 39.81 7.18 -6.39
C THR A 228 39.91 6.24 -7.58
N LEU A 229 38.90 5.39 -7.80
CA LEU A 229 38.95 4.34 -8.82
C LEU A 229 38.43 4.83 -10.19
N PRO A 230 38.91 4.25 -11.29
CA PRO A 230 38.31 4.45 -12.61
C PRO A 230 36.99 3.68 -12.76
N SER A 231 36.22 4.00 -13.79
CA SER A 231 34.94 3.33 -14.08
C SER A 231 35.11 1.90 -14.63
N LEU A 232 36.27 1.61 -15.24
CA LEU A 232 36.73 0.27 -15.60
C LEU A 232 38.05 -0.01 -14.88
N ILE A 233 38.10 -1.09 -14.09
CA ILE A 233 39.31 -1.50 -13.37
C ILE A 233 40.03 -2.62 -14.13
N ASP A 234 41.31 -2.42 -14.41
CA ASP A 234 42.18 -3.46 -14.96
C ASP A 234 42.78 -4.30 -13.82
N VAL A 235 42.59 -5.62 -13.89
CA VAL A 235 43.05 -6.57 -12.87
C VAL A 235 43.99 -7.58 -13.51
N ASN A 236 45.25 -7.62 -13.09
CA ASN A 236 46.21 -8.63 -13.55
C ASN A 236 46.14 -9.88 -12.69
N ILE A 237 45.91 -11.06 -13.29
CA ILE A 237 45.90 -12.35 -12.59
C ILE A 237 47.23 -13.05 -12.86
N PRO A 238 48.14 -13.17 -11.87
CA PRO A 238 49.43 -13.81 -12.07
C PRO A 238 49.31 -15.26 -12.56
N THR A 239 50.27 -15.71 -13.36
CA THR A 239 50.29 -17.10 -13.88
C THR A 239 50.19 -18.11 -12.75
N GLY A 240 49.22 -19.04 -12.85
CA GLY A 240 48.98 -20.07 -11.85
C GLY A 240 48.16 -19.62 -10.62
N ALA A 241 47.91 -18.32 -10.45
CA ALA A 241 47.05 -17.81 -9.37
C ALA A 241 45.56 -18.01 -9.70
N LYS A 242 44.76 -18.29 -8.66
CA LYS A 242 43.30 -18.43 -8.76
C LYS A 242 42.62 -17.06 -8.66
N PHE A 243 41.56 -16.84 -9.43
CA PHE A 243 40.67 -15.68 -9.31
C PHE A 243 39.21 -16.10 -9.41
N THR A 244 38.37 -15.67 -8.47
CA THR A 244 36.96 -16.07 -8.42
C THR A 244 36.04 -14.93 -8.87
N VAL A 245 35.08 -15.23 -9.74
CA VAL A 245 34.01 -14.30 -10.15
C VAL A 245 32.67 -14.85 -9.69
N CYS A 246 31.95 -14.05 -8.91
CA CYS A 246 30.58 -14.29 -8.46
C CYS A 246 29.62 -13.34 -9.20
N GLY A 247 28.41 -13.81 -9.47
CA GLY A 247 27.30 -12.99 -9.96
C GLY A 247 26.45 -12.43 -8.82
N ASP A 248 25.17 -12.27 -9.10
CA ASP A 248 24.16 -11.68 -8.23
C ASP A 248 24.02 -12.46 -6.92
N ILE A 249 23.85 -11.76 -5.80
CA ILE A 249 23.65 -12.33 -4.46
C ILE A 249 22.30 -11.95 -3.86
N HIS A 250 21.76 -10.77 -4.20
CA HIS A 250 20.42 -10.32 -3.83
C HIS A 250 20.04 -10.56 -2.36
N GLY A 251 20.90 -10.13 -1.42
CA GLY A 251 20.63 -10.24 0.01
C GLY A 251 20.50 -11.67 0.56
N GLN A 252 21.04 -12.68 -0.13
CA GLN A 252 21.12 -14.06 0.35
C GLN A 252 22.39 -14.31 1.17
N PHE A 253 22.46 -13.73 2.38
CA PHE A 253 23.66 -13.74 3.22
C PHE A 253 24.18 -15.13 3.59
N TYR A 254 23.29 -16.09 3.86
CA TYR A 254 23.71 -17.45 4.21
C TYR A 254 24.30 -18.20 3.01
N ASP A 255 23.81 -17.92 1.79
CA ASP A 255 24.42 -18.46 0.58
C ASP A 255 25.75 -17.78 0.27
N LEU A 256 25.91 -16.49 0.59
CA LEU A 256 27.21 -15.81 0.55
C LEU A 256 28.22 -16.49 1.48
N LEU A 257 27.82 -16.86 2.69
CA LEU A 257 28.67 -17.65 3.60
C LEU A 257 29.02 -19.01 2.99
N ASN A 258 28.06 -19.68 2.36
CA ASN A 258 28.29 -20.96 1.69
C ASN A 258 29.32 -20.84 0.56
N ILE A 259 29.31 -19.76 -0.24
CA ILE A 259 30.36 -19.48 -1.24
C ILE A 259 31.73 -19.46 -0.56
N PHE A 260 31.87 -18.78 0.57
CA PHE A 260 33.13 -18.70 1.30
C PHE A 260 33.53 -20.02 1.95
N GLU A 261 32.58 -20.85 2.36
CA GLU A 261 32.84 -22.21 2.86
C GLU A 261 33.32 -23.13 1.73
N LEU A 262 32.70 -23.06 0.54
CA LEU A 262 33.03 -23.90 -0.62
C LEU A 262 34.33 -23.48 -1.32
N ASN A 263 34.61 -22.18 -1.40
CA ASN A 263 35.72 -21.65 -2.20
C ASN A 263 36.79 -20.91 -1.38
N GLY A 264 36.64 -20.90 -0.05
CA GLY A 264 37.53 -20.25 0.90
C GLY A 264 37.20 -18.77 1.10
N LEU A 265 37.53 -18.24 2.27
CA LEU A 265 37.36 -16.81 2.57
C LEU A 265 38.22 -15.94 1.63
N PRO A 266 37.80 -14.69 1.35
CA PRO A 266 38.61 -13.74 0.63
C PRO A 266 39.96 -13.49 1.33
N SER A 267 41.03 -13.47 0.54
CA SER A 267 42.38 -13.16 0.99
C SER A 267 43.24 -12.68 -0.18
N LYS A 268 44.51 -12.34 0.08
CA LYS A 268 45.46 -12.02 -1.00
C LYS A 268 45.69 -13.19 -1.95
N ASP A 269 45.64 -14.42 -1.45
CA ASP A 269 45.83 -15.65 -2.24
C ASP A 269 44.51 -16.20 -2.80
N ASN A 270 43.37 -15.62 -2.41
CA ASN A 270 42.04 -16.03 -2.83
C ASN A 270 41.18 -14.80 -3.21
N PRO A 271 41.49 -14.14 -4.33
CA PRO A 271 40.80 -12.94 -4.77
C PRO A 271 39.41 -13.23 -5.34
N TYR A 272 38.48 -12.28 -5.12
CA TYR A 272 37.10 -12.35 -5.58
C TYR A 272 36.67 -11.09 -6.32
N LEU A 273 35.81 -11.25 -7.32
CA LEU A 273 35.01 -10.20 -7.94
C LEU A 273 33.53 -10.54 -7.79
N PHE A 274 32.76 -9.69 -7.11
CA PHE A 274 31.30 -9.77 -7.10
C PHE A 274 30.72 -8.80 -8.12
N ASN A 275 30.02 -9.32 -9.11
CA ASN A 275 29.62 -8.60 -10.31
C ASN A 275 28.20 -8.01 -10.21
N GLY A 276 28.00 -7.10 -9.26
CA GLY A 276 26.75 -6.36 -9.05
C GLY A 276 25.64 -7.14 -8.35
N ASP A 277 24.56 -6.44 -8.04
CA ASP A 277 23.32 -6.97 -7.47
C ASP A 277 23.53 -7.72 -6.15
N PHE A 278 24.11 -6.99 -5.19
CA PHE A 278 24.40 -7.49 -3.85
C PHE A 278 23.14 -7.49 -2.96
N VAL A 279 22.21 -6.58 -3.27
CA VAL A 279 21.06 -6.22 -2.44
C VAL A 279 19.73 -6.40 -3.17
N ASP A 280 18.64 -6.05 -2.49
CA ASP A 280 17.25 -6.19 -2.92
C ASP A 280 16.79 -7.64 -3.04
N ARG A 281 15.46 -7.83 -3.04
CA ARG A 281 14.75 -9.12 -3.10
C ARG A 281 14.94 -9.97 -1.83
N GLY A 282 16.17 -10.37 -1.50
CA GLY A 282 16.48 -11.06 -0.25
C GLY A 282 16.47 -10.14 0.98
N SER A 283 16.19 -10.71 2.14
CA SER A 283 15.96 -9.96 3.40
C SER A 283 17.20 -9.79 4.28
N PHE A 284 18.39 -10.15 3.78
CA PHE A 284 19.67 -9.96 4.45
C PHE A 284 20.64 -9.12 3.60
N SER A 285 20.10 -8.11 2.90
CA SER A 285 20.88 -7.25 2.00
C SER A 285 21.90 -6.41 2.76
N VAL A 286 21.55 -5.93 3.96
CA VAL A 286 22.45 -5.17 4.84
C VAL A 286 23.66 -6.01 5.25
N GLU A 287 23.44 -7.27 5.62
CA GLU A 287 24.50 -8.20 6.01
C GLU A 287 25.42 -8.51 4.83
N CYS A 288 24.85 -8.76 3.64
CA CYS A 288 25.62 -8.95 2.41
C CYS A 288 26.50 -7.73 2.11
N VAL A 289 25.92 -6.54 1.97
CA VAL A 289 26.69 -5.36 1.53
C VAL A 289 27.77 -4.97 2.53
N PHE A 290 27.51 -5.01 3.85
CA PHE A 290 28.54 -4.69 4.84
C PHE A 290 29.65 -5.75 4.88
N THR A 291 29.33 -7.01 4.61
CA THR A 291 30.35 -8.07 4.47
C THR A 291 31.23 -7.82 3.25
N LEU A 292 30.64 -7.51 2.10
CA LEU A 292 31.36 -7.22 0.86
C LEU A 292 32.22 -5.95 0.99
N PHE A 293 31.67 -4.88 1.56
CA PHE A 293 32.42 -3.64 1.82
C PHE A 293 33.54 -3.84 2.83
N GLY A 294 33.30 -4.64 3.88
CA GLY A 294 34.34 -5.02 4.84
C GLY A 294 35.51 -5.73 4.15
N PHE A 295 35.25 -6.76 3.34
CA PHE A 295 36.32 -7.43 2.59
C PHE A 295 36.98 -6.52 1.55
N LYS A 296 36.26 -5.59 0.94
CA LYS A 296 36.84 -4.59 0.03
C LYS A 296 37.83 -3.68 0.74
N LEU A 297 37.49 -3.19 1.93
CA LEU A 297 38.40 -2.38 2.74
C LEU A 297 39.59 -3.18 3.30
N LEU A 298 39.38 -4.46 3.59
CA LEU A 298 40.44 -5.34 4.11
C LEU A 298 41.44 -5.76 3.01
N TYR A 299 40.95 -6.04 1.81
CA TYR A 299 41.75 -6.52 0.67
C TYR A 299 41.48 -5.69 -0.60
N PRO A 300 41.84 -4.40 -0.62
CA PRO A 300 41.49 -3.47 -1.70
C PRO A 300 41.94 -3.94 -3.09
N ASP A 301 43.08 -4.61 -3.21
CA ASP A 301 43.64 -5.05 -4.49
C ASP A 301 43.30 -6.51 -4.84
N HIS A 302 42.50 -7.19 -4.02
CA HIS A 302 42.18 -8.62 -4.19
C HIS A 302 40.68 -8.92 -4.03
N PHE A 303 39.89 -7.95 -3.57
CA PHE A 303 38.44 -8.04 -3.51
C PHE A 303 37.83 -6.92 -4.36
N PHE A 304 36.99 -7.27 -5.32
CA PHE A 304 36.50 -6.38 -6.36
C PHE A 304 34.97 -6.40 -6.38
N LEU A 305 34.37 -5.25 -6.67
CA LEU A 305 32.93 -5.04 -6.68
C LEU A 305 32.57 -4.25 -7.94
N SER A 306 31.75 -4.82 -8.81
CA SER A 306 31.09 -4.08 -9.91
C SER A 306 29.73 -3.57 -9.45
N ARG A 307 29.29 -2.44 -9.99
CA ARG A 307 27.90 -1.97 -9.84
C ARG A 307 26.95 -2.87 -10.65
N GLY A 308 25.82 -3.25 -10.06
CA GLY A 308 24.68 -3.84 -10.75
C GLY A 308 23.54 -2.83 -10.92
N ASN A 309 22.43 -3.25 -11.54
CA ASN A 309 21.27 -2.37 -11.69
C ASN A 309 20.55 -2.16 -10.35
N HIS A 310 20.65 -3.11 -9.42
CA HIS A 310 20.08 -2.99 -8.07
C HIS A 310 20.86 -2.07 -7.14
N GLU A 311 22.09 -1.65 -7.47
CA GLU A 311 22.77 -0.56 -6.76
C GLU A 311 22.33 0.83 -7.29
N SER A 312 21.01 1.04 -7.35
CA SER A 312 20.35 2.27 -7.81
C SER A 312 19.12 2.62 -6.97
N ILE A 313 18.79 3.92 -6.89
CA ILE A 313 17.74 4.45 -6.02
C ILE A 313 16.36 3.86 -6.35
N THR A 314 16.05 3.76 -7.65
CA THR A 314 14.75 3.28 -8.11
C THR A 314 14.56 1.81 -7.76
N MET A 315 15.59 0.99 -7.91
CA MET A 315 15.51 -0.42 -7.54
C MET A 315 15.41 -0.60 -6.03
N ASN A 316 16.25 0.09 -5.25
CA ASN A 316 16.25 -0.07 -3.79
C ASN A 316 14.94 0.35 -3.11
N GLN A 317 14.26 1.36 -3.65
CA GLN A 317 12.95 1.79 -3.16
C GLN A 317 11.85 0.78 -3.47
N MET A 318 11.93 0.08 -4.60
CA MET A 318 10.92 -0.86 -5.07
C MET A 318 11.11 -2.27 -4.53
N TYR A 319 12.35 -2.73 -4.39
CA TYR A 319 12.69 -4.14 -4.19
C TYR A 319 13.28 -4.48 -2.82
N GLY A 320 13.32 -3.53 -1.89
CA GLY A 320 13.37 -3.81 -0.44
C GLY A 320 14.56 -3.22 0.30
N PHE A 321 15.70 -2.96 -0.34
CA PHE A 321 16.92 -2.54 0.35
C PHE A 321 16.76 -1.23 1.11
N ALA A 322 16.12 -0.21 0.52
CA ALA A 322 15.87 1.05 1.21
C ALA A 322 14.99 0.85 2.45
N GLY A 323 14.01 -0.05 2.36
CA GLY A 323 13.15 -0.44 3.48
C GLY A 323 13.92 -1.19 4.57
N GLU A 324 14.82 -2.09 4.19
CA GLU A 324 15.67 -2.86 5.10
C GLU A 324 16.64 -1.94 5.86
N VAL A 325 17.35 -1.05 5.16
CA VAL A 325 18.26 -0.06 5.76
C VAL A 325 17.51 0.87 6.69
N LYS A 326 16.31 1.34 6.31
CA LYS A 326 15.47 2.17 7.18
C LYS A 326 15.10 1.47 8.48
N CYS A 327 14.79 0.17 8.41
CA CYS A 327 14.39 -0.64 9.55
C CYS A 327 15.57 -0.94 10.47
N LYS A 328 16.73 -1.32 9.91
CA LYS A 328 17.94 -1.64 10.69
C LYS A 328 18.67 -0.39 11.18
N TYR A 329 18.63 0.71 10.43
CA TYR A 329 19.34 1.96 10.71
C TYR A 329 18.44 3.19 10.59
N SER A 330 18.51 3.91 9.47
CA SER A 330 17.85 5.20 9.26
C SER A 330 17.71 5.49 7.77
N MET A 331 16.90 6.49 7.40
CA MET A 331 16.82 6.92 6.00
C MET A 331 18.10 7.64 5.54
N GLN A 332 18.73 8.40 6.43
CA GLN A 332 20.02 9.03 6.15
C GLN A 332 21.10 8.01 5.75
N MET A 333 21.09 6.81 6.37
CA MET A 333 21.99 5.72 6.00
C MET A 333 21.72 5.20 4.59
N ALA A 334 20.44 5.07 4.19
CA ALA A 334 20.07 4.62 2.84
C ALA A 334 20.48 5.64 1.77
N ASP A 335 20.36 6.92 2.08
CA ASP A 335 20.82 7.98 1.18
C ASP A 335 22.36 7.95 1.05
N LEU A 336 23.11 7.71 2.13
CA LEU A 336 24.56 7.53 2.07
C LEU A 336 24.96 6.27 1.27
N PHE A 337 24.24 5.16 1.40
CA PHE A 337 24.44 3.99 0.54
C PHE A 337 24.30 4.36 -0.94
N THR A 338 23.31 5.19 -1.28
CA THR A 338 23.09 5.66 -2.65
C THR A 338 24.31 6.46 -3.17
N GLU A 339 24.89 7.33 -2.34
CA GLU A 339 26.12 8.05 -2.68
C GLU A 339 27.30 7.10 -2.88
N VAL A 340 27.48 6.11 -2.01
CA VAL A 340 28.55 5.09 -2.12
C VAL A 340 28.37 4.26 -3.40
N TYR A 341 27.15 3.80 -3.69
CA TYR A 341 26.84 3.01 -4.88
C TYR A 341 27.09 3.75 -6.19
N ASN A 342 26.95 5.08 -6.21
CA ASN A 342 27.29 5.88 -7.38
C ASN A 342 28.78 5.78 -7.75
N TRP A 343 29.66 5.51 -6.78
CA TRP A 343 31.09 5.39 -7.01
C TRP A 343 31.57 3.97 -7.36
N LEU A 344 30.70 2.95 -7.30
CA LEU A 344 31.06 1.59 -7.67
C LEU A 344 31.51 1.52 -9.16
N PRO A 345 32.64 0.87 -9.47
CA PRO A 345 33.10 0.64 -10.85
C PRO A 345 32.03 -0.08 -11.67
N LEU A 346 31.96 0.22 -12.97
CA LEU A 346 30.94 -0.34 -13.87
C LEU A 346 31.36 -1.67 -14.49
N ALA A 347 32.66 -1.92 -14.59
CA ALA A 347 33.21 -3.13 -15.18
C ALA A 347 34.66 -3.40 -14.70
N HIS A 348 35.12 -4.62 -14.95
CA HIS A 348 36.50 -5.05 -14.70
C HIS A 348 37.09 -5.73 -15.94
N CYS A 349 38.34 -5.44 -16.27
CA CYS A 349 39.08 -6.10 -17.34
C CYS A 349 40.15 -7.02 -16.74
N LEU A 350 39.93 -8.34 -16.80
CA LEU A 350 40.83 -9.34 -16.23
C LEU A 350 41.93 -9.70 -17.25
N SER A 351 43.17 -9.47 -16.85
CA SER A 351 44.41 -9.74 -17.60
C SER A 351 44.39 -9.22 -19.04
N SER A 352 43.71 -8.09 -19.28
CA SER A 352 43.49 -7.50 -20.62
C SER A 352 42.83 -8.44 -21.64
N ARG A 353 42.14 -9.48 -21.18
CA ARG A 353 41.59 -10.55 -22.03
C ARG A 353 40.10 -10.83 -21.80
N ILE A 354 39.58 -10.57 -20.60
CA ILE A 354 38.19 -10.84 -20.26
C ILE A 354 37.55 -9.58 -19.71
N LEU A 355 36.43 -9.14 -20.30
CA LEU A 355 35.61 -8.08 -19.72
C LEU A 355 34.54 -8.68 -18.81
N VAL A 356 34.42 -8.17 -17.59
CA VAL A 356 33.38 -8.52 -16.63
C VAL A 356 32.49 -7.31 -16.38
N THR A 357 31.19 -7.45 -16.62
CA THR A 357 30.19 -6.40 -16.40
C THR A 357 28.87 -7.02 -15.95
N HIS A 358 28.02 -6.31 -15.21
CA HIS A 358 26.80 -6.91 -14.65
C HIS A 358 25.77 -7.29 -15.73
N GLY A 359 25.34 -6.30 -16.52
CA GLY A 359 24.39 -6.42 -17.62
C GLY A 359 25.03 -6.97 -18.88
N GLY A 360 25.55 -6.12 -19.77
CA GLY A 360 26.13 -6.63 -21.01
C GLY A 360 26.71 -5.57 -21.93
N LEU A 361 26.59 -5.83 -23.24
CA LEU A 361 27.16 -4.99 -24.29
C LEU A 361 26.19 -3.91 -24.78
N PHE A 362 26.64 -3.18 -25.78
CA PHE A 362 26.13 -1.87 -26.15
C PHE A 362 25.15 -1.88 -27.31
N ALA A 363 24.25 -0.89 -27.31
CA ALA A 363 23.29 -0.66 -28.38
C ALA A 363 23.97 -0.15 -29.68
N GLU A 364 25.15 0.45 -29.55
CA GLU A 364 25.96 0.93 -30.67
C GLU A 364 27.25 0.11 -30.84
N ASP A 365 27.75 0.02 -32.08
CA ASP A 365 29.07 -0.56 -32.36
C ASP A 365 30.17 0.49 -32.13
N GLY A 366 31.42 0.04 -31.96
CA GLY A 366 32.58 0.93 -31.85
C GLY A 366 32.96 1.35 -30.43
N VAL A 367 32.17 0.98 -29.41
CA VAL A 367 32.51 1.21 -28.00
C VAL A 367 33.81 0.48 -27.64
N THR A 368 34.74 1.21 -27.04
CA THR A 368 36.04 0.71 -26.60
C THR A 368 36.15 0.62 -25.08
N LEU A 369 37.15 -0.11 -24.57
CA LEU A 369 37.46 -0.12 -23.13
C LEU A 369 37.80 1.28 -22.59
N ASP A 370 38.37 2.15 -23.43
CA ASP A 370 38.68 3.54 -23.06
C ASP A 370 37.40 4.38 -22.87
N ASP A 371 36.38 4.14 -23.70
CA ASP A 371 35.08 4.80 -23.52
C ASP A 371 34.44 4.41 -22.20
N ILE A 372 34.56 3.14 -21.78
CA ILE A 372 34.09 2.68 -20.46
C ILE A 372 34.86 3.38 -19.32
N ARG A 373 36.18 3.53 -19.44
CA ARG A 373 37.01 4.24 -18.43
C ARG A 373 36.58 5.69 -18.26
N LYS A 374 36.17 6.35 -19.34
CA LYS A 374 35.77 7.77 -19.38
C LYS A 374 34.35 8.04 -18.87
N VAL A 375 33.53 7.01 -18.63
CA VAL A 375 32.16 7.21 -18.14
C VAL A 375 32.19 7.90 -16.77
N ASP A 376 31.53 9.06 -16.67
CA ASP A 376 31.19 9.66 -15.39
C ASP A 376 30.08 8.85 -14.71
N ARG A 377 30.49 8.08 -13.70
CA ARG A 377 29.64 7.09 -13.03
C ARG A 377 28.99 7.60 -11.75
N ASN A 378 29.42 8.73 -11.19
CA ASN A 378 28.92 9.26 -9.91
C ASN A 378 27.53 9.89 -10.05
N ARG A 379 26.56 9.08 -10.45
CA ARG A 379 25.17 9.45 -10.69
C ARG A 379 24.30 8.21 -10.74
N GLN A 380 22.99 8.42 -10.78
CA GLN A 380 22.07 7.34 -11.12
C GLN A 380 22.23 6.95 -12.59
N PRO A 381 22.04 5.66 -12.94
CA PRO A 381 22.12 5.22 -14.33
C PRO A 381 21.15 6.01 -15.21
N PRO A 382 21.59 6.52 -16.38
CA PRO A 382 20.70 7.16 -17.35
C PRO A 382 19.75 6.14 -18.01
N ASP A 383 18.75 6.63 -18.74
CA ASP A 383 17.80 5.77 -19.49
C ASP A 383 18.43 5.04 -20.70
N SER A 384 19.62 5.45 -21.15
CA SER A 384 20.36 4.87 -22.30
C SER A 384 21.85 5.22 -22.27
N GLY A 385 22.66 4.58 -23.12
CA GLY A 385 24.10 4.80 -23.26
C GLY A 385 24.95 3.80 -22.45
N ILE A 386 26.27 3.95 -22.54
CA ILE A 386 27.27 2.99 -22.03
C ILE A 386 26.99 2.54 -20.58
N MET A 387 26.76 3.50 -19.67
CA MET A 387 26.47 3.19 -18.26
C MET A 387 25.17 2.40 -18.07
N CYS A 388 24.12 2.72 -18.83
CA CYS A 388 22.86 1.99 -18.77
C CYS A 388 23.04 0.55 -19.29
N GLU A 389 23.71 0.41 -20.43
CA GLU A 389 23.84 -0.86 -21.15
C GLU A 389 24.74 -1.86 -20.40
N LEU A 390 25.81 -1.39 -19.75
CA LEU A 390 26.63 -2.20 -18.84
C LEU A 390 25.85 -2.76 -17.66
N LEU A 391 24.73 -2.13 -17.25
CA LEU A 391 23.94 -2.56 -16.10
C LEU A 391 22.67 -3.33 -16.50
N TRP A 392 22.16 -3.17 -17.72
CA TRP A 392 20.81 -3.64 -18.08
C TRP A 392 20.71 -4.49 -19.35
N SER A 393 21.72 -4.51 -20.21
CA SER A 393 21.63 -5.26 -21.47
C SER A 393 21.70 -6.77 -21.24
N ASP A 394 21.01 -7.55 -22.10
CA ASP A 394 21.01 -9.01 -22.07
C ASP A 394 21.51 -9.61 -23.40
N PRO A 395 22.17 -10.78 -23.40
CA PRO A 395 22.45 -11.50 -24.64
C PRO A 395 21.17 -12.04 -25.30
N GLN A 396 21.19 -12.19 -26.62
CA GLN A 396 20.15 -12.88 -27.40
C GLN A 396 20.76 -13.91 -28.35
N PRO A 397 20.11 -15.05 -28.63
CA PRO A 397 20.69 -16.09 -29.47
C PRO A 397 20.86 -15.67 -30.94
N GLN A 398 19.98 -14.82 -31.46
CA GLN A 398 19.99 -14.35 -32.84
C GLN A 398 20.94 -13.16 -33.05
N ASN A 399 21.55 -13.06 -34.23
CA ASN A 399 22.40 -11.94 -34.60
C ASN A 399 21.66 -10.59 -34.58
N GLY A 400 22.41 -9.51 -34.47
CA GLY A 400 21.92 -8.13 -34.44
C GLY A 400 21.60 -7.65 -33.03
N ARG A 401 20.71 -6.67 -32.95
CA ARG A 401 20.25 -6.08 -31.69
C ARG A 401 18.73 -6.02 -31.67
N SER A 402 18.15 -6.18 -30.49
CA SER A 402 16.71 -6.00 -30.27
C SER A 402 16.47 -5.09 -29.07
N LEU A 403 15.23 -4.59 -28.97
CA LEU A 403 14.80 -3.89 -27.76
C LEU A 403 14.86 -4.85 -26.58
N SER A 404 15.38 -4.36 -25.45
CA SER A 404 15.44 -5.15 -24.23
C SER A 404 14.05 -5.58 -23.76
N LYS A 405 13.90 -6.85 -23.39
CA LYS A 405 12.71 -7.38 -22.71
C LYS A 405 12.38 -6.62 -21.41
N ARG A 406 13.39 -5.95 -20.83
CA ARG A 406 13.30 -5.17 -19.59
C ARG A 406 12.86 -3.72 -19.83
N GLY A 407 12.80 -3.25 -21.08
CA GLY A 407 12.40 -1.88 -21.43
C GLY A 407 13.45 -0.80 -21.19
N VAL A 408 14.66 -1.22 -20.83
CA VAL A 408 15.87 -0.44 -20.59
C VAL A 408 17.10 -1.29 -21.00
N GLY A 409 18.13 -0.66 -21.56
CA GLY A 409 19.23 -1.37 -22.24
C GLY A 409 18.84 -1.97 -23.59
N CYS A 410 19.64 -2.90 -24.11
CA CYS A 410 19.38 -3.60 -25.36
C CYS A 410 19.56 -5.12 -25.23
N GLN A 411 19.07 -5.86 -26.21
CA GLN A 411 19.53 -7.23 -26.44
C GLN A 411 20.58 -7.25 -27.54
N PHE A 412 21.66 -8.01 -27.35
CA PHE A 412 22.77 -8.08 -28.30
C PHE A 412 23.09 -9.53 -28.71
N GLY A 413 23.29 -9.74 -30.01
CA GLY A 413 23.54 -11.06 -30.59
C GLY A 413 25.01 -11.49 -30.58
N PRO A 414 25.29 -12.73 -31.05
CA PRO A 414 26.65 -13.27 -31.13
C PRO A 414 27.60 -12.44 -31.99
N ASP A 415 27.10 -11.83 -33.07
CA ASP A 415 27.87 -10.95 -33.96
C ASP A 415 28.31 -9.65 -33.29
N VAL A 416 27.45 -9.08 -32.42
CA VAL A 416 27.78 -7.89 -31.63
C VAL A 416 28.89 -8.21 -30.64
N THR A 417 28.77 -9.33 -29.92
CA THR A 417 29.82 -9.82 -29.03
C THR A 417 31.13 -10.03 -29.76
N ASP A 418 31.11 -10.71 -30.92
CA ASP A 418 32.32 -10.97 -31.70
C ASP A 418 33.01 -9.68 -32.18
N ARG A 419 32.24 -8.70 -32.68
CA ARG A 419 32.79 -7.39 -33.10
C ARG A 419 33.43 -6.65 -31.94
N PHE A 420 32.74 -6.56 -30.80
CA PHE A 420 33.24 -5.86 -29.61
C PHE A 420 34.54 -6.49 -29.08
N LEU A 421 34.57 -7.82 -28.99
CA LEU A 421 35.74 -8.57 -28.51
C LEU A 421 36.94 -8.39 -29.46
N LYS A 422 36.73 -8.48 -30.78
CA LYS A 422 37.78 -8.26 -31.78
C LYS A 422 38.33 -6.83 -31.73
N LEU A 423 37.46 -5.83 -31.63
CA LEU A 423 37.85 -4.42 -31.54
C LEU A 423 38.74 -4.17 -30.32
N ASN A 424 38.37 -4.74 -29.18
CA ASN A 424 39.05 -4.53 -27.90
C ASN A 424 40.11 -5.58 -27.55
N ARG A 425 40.38 -6.53 -28.46
CA ARG A 425 41.35 -7.64 -28.28
C ARG A 425 41.08 -8.50 -27.04
N LEU A 426 39.81 -8.81 -26.81
CA LEU A 426 39.33 -9.65 -25.72
C LEU A 426 38.95 -11.05 -26.24
N ASP A 427 38.98 -12.06 -25.37
CA ASP A 427 38.59 -13.43 -25.70
C ASP A 427 37.09 -13.66 -25.54
N TYR A 428 36.52 -13.22 -24.41
CA TYR A 428 35.11 -13.38 -24.05
C TYR A 428 34.69 -12.38 -22.96
N ILE A 429 33.39 -12.29 -22.71
CA ILE A 429 32.82 -11.52 -21.58
C ILE A 429 32.20 -12.42 -20.53
N ILE A 430 32.26 -11.99 -19.26
CA ILE A 430 31.49 -12.57 -18.16
C ILE A 430 30.46 -11.52 -17.71
N ARG A 431 29.22 -11.96 -17.53
CA ARG A 431 28.12 -11.14 -17.03
C ARG A 431 27.22 -11.89 -16.06
N SER A 432 26.25 -11.22 -15.46
CA SER A 432 25.36 -11.80 -14.44
C SER A 432 23.88 -11.56 -14.74
N HIS A 433 23.11 -10.81 -13.94
CA HIS A 433 21.81 -10.15 -14.25
C HIS A 433 20.60 -11.03 -14.69
N GLU A 434 20.83 -12.27 -15.11
CA GLU A 434 19.80 -13.23 -15.49
C GLU A 434 19.96 -14.52 -14.68
N VAL A 435 18.86 -14.93 -14.03
CA VAL A 435 18.80 -16.23 -13.36
C VAL A 435 18.98 -17.36 -14.39
N LYS A 436 19.79 -18.37 -14.05
CA LYS A 436 20.04 -19.55 -14.88
C LYS A 436 19.85 -20.80 -14.04
N ALA A 437 19.27 -21.85 -14.63
CA ALA A 437 18.91 -23.08 -13.91
C ALA A 437 20.12 -23.70 -13.19
N ASP A 438 21.28 -23.78 -13.85
CA ASP A 438 22.51 -24.33 -13.27
C ASP A 438 23.41 -23.27 -12.61
N GLY A 439 22.90 -22.04 -12.45
CA GLY A 439 23.65 -20.88 -11.94
C GLY A 439 24.59 -20.25 -12.96
N TYR A 440 24.74 -20.81 -14.17
CA TYR A 440 25.51 -20.21 -15.25
C TYR A 440 24.97 -20.62 -16.63
N GLU A 441 25.39 -19.91 -17.68
CA GLU A 441 25.11 -20.26 -19.08
C GLU A 441 26.25 -19.76 -19.98
N VAL A 442 26.63 -20.57 -20.97
CA VAL A 442 27.64 -20.21 -21.97
C VAL A 442 26.94 -20.00 -23.31
N ALA A 443 26.89 -18.74 -23.75
CA ALA A 443 26.23 -18.30 -24.98
C ALA A 443 27.24 -17.77 -26.01
N HIS A 444 26.73 -17.41 -27.20
CA HIS A 444 27.48 -16.76 -28.28
C HIS A 444 28.78 -17.50 -28.65
N ASN A 445 28.70 -18.83 -28.82
CA ASN A 445 29.84 -19.69 -29.16
C ASN A 445 31.00 -19.60 -28.14
N GLY A 446 30.68 -19.53 -26.84
CA GLY A 446 31.67 -19.47 -25.78
C GLY A 446 32.16 -18.07 -25.42
N LYS A 447 31.63 -17.03 -26.09
CA LYS A 447 32.12 -15.64 -25.96
C LYS A 447 31.32 -14.78 -24.99
N CYS A 448 30.14 -15.22 -24.58
CA CYS A 448 29.32 -14.52 -23.60
C CYS A 448 28.89 -15.49 -22.50
N ILE A 449 29.38 -15.29 -21.28
CA ILE A 449 29.15 -16.19 -20.15
C ILE A 449 28.28 -15.47 -19.12
N THR A 450 27.18 -16.09 -18.73
CA THR A 450 26.34 -15.63 -17.61
C THR A 450 26.69 -16.43 -16.36
N VAL A 451 26.90 -15.77 -15.22
CA VAL A 451 27.06 -16.39 -13.88
C VAL A 451 26.11 -15.74 -12.89
N PHE A 452 25.44 -16.54 -12.07
CA PHE A 452 24.43 -16.10 -11.11
C PHE A 452 24.63 -16.83 -9.78
N SER A 453 24.82 -16.09 -8.69
CA SER A 453 25.30 -16.64 -7.41
C SER A 453 24.22 -16.68 -6.30
N ALA A 454 22.95 -16.47 -6.65
CA ALA A 454 21.81 -16.59 -5.74
C ALA A 454 21.05 -17.91 -6.02
N PRO A 455 21.37 -19.01 -5.32
CA PRO A 455 20.64 -20.28 -5.48
C PRO A 455 19.21 -20.16 -4.93
N ASN A 456 18.28 -20.93 -5.48
CA ASN A 456 16.85 -20.89 -5.17
C ASN A 456 16.34 -19.45 -5.05
N TYR A 457 16.57 -18.65 -6.10
CA TYR A 457 16.35 -17.22 -6.09
C TYR A 457 14.94 -16.87 -5.58
N CYS A 458 14.87 -15.89 -4.67
CA CYS A 458 13.64 -15.47 -3.99
C CYS A 458 12.90 -16.61 -3.25
N ASP A 459 13.61 -17.67 -2.84
CA ASP A 459 13.08 -18.90 -2.23
C ASP A 459 12.04 -19.65 -3.09
N GLN A 460 11.99 -19.40 -4.41
CA GLN A 460 10.93 -19.91 -5.31
C GLN A 460 11.44 -20.53 -6.61
N MET A 461 12.55 -20.06 -7.16
CA MET A 461 12.96 -20.39 -8.54
C MET A 461 13.60 -21.77 -8.68
N GLY A 462 14.08 -22.38 -7.58
CA GLY A 462 14.70 -23.71 -7.60
C GLY A 462 16.01 -23.82 -8.40
N ASN A 463 16.56 -22.70 -8.88
CA ASN A 463 17.82 -22.67 -9.60
C ASN A 463 19.02 -22.95 -8.69
N LYS A 464 20.13 -23.43 -9.26
CA LYS A 464 21.43 -23.43 -8.57
C LYS A 464 22.06 -22.04 -8.62
N GLY A 465 22.97 -21.79 -7.69
CA GLY A 465 23.93 -20.69 -7.77
C GLY A 465 25.24 -21.21 -8.36
N ALA A 466 26.06 -20.35 -8.93
CA ALA A 466 27.40 -20.71 -9.37
C ALA A 466 28.41 -19.56 -9.17
N PHE A 467 29.69 -19.92 -9.13
CA PHE A 467 30.81 -19.00 -9.26
C PHE A 467 31.82 -19.56 -10.28
N ILE A 468 32.64 -18.68 -10.85
CA ILE A 468 33.66 -19.02 -11.84
C ILE A 468 35.04 -18.90 -11.21
N ASN A 469 35.86 -19.94 -11.32
CA ASN A 469 37.29 -19.88 -11.02
C ASN A 469 38.08 -19.76 -12.32
N LEU A 470 38.98 -18.78 -12.36
CA LEU A 470 39.96 -18.56 -13.43
C LEU A 470 41.35 -18.82 -12.88
N ILE A 471 42.22 -19.39 -13.72
CA ILE A 471 43.65 -19.56 -13.42
C ILE A 471 44.45 -18.65 -14.33
N GLY A 472 45.31 -17.79 -13.78
CA GLY A 472 46.14 -16.88 -14.56
C GLY A 472 46.99 -17.63 -15.59
N GLY A 473 47.08 -17.09 -16.80
CA GLY A 473 47.67 -17.76 -17.97
C GLY A 473 46.62 -18.43 -18.86
N ASP A 474 46.00 -19.52 -18.41
CA ASP A 474 44.99 -20.28 -19.18
C ASP A 474 43.66 -19.51 -19.28
N LEU A 475 43.27 -18.82 -18.20
CA LEU A 475 42.08 -17.98 -18.09
C LEU A 475 40.78 -18.65 -18.57
N LYS A 476 40.72 -19.99 -18.60
CA LYS A 476 39.49 -20.71 -18.92
C LYS A 476 38.54 -20.69 -17.72
N PRO A 477 37.23 -20.49 -17.96
CA PRO A 477 36.23 -20.48 -16.90
C PRO A 477 35.99 -21.90 -16.36
N LYS A 478 36.26 -22.10 -15.07
CA LYS A 478 35.84 -23.31 -14.35
C LYS A 478 34.63 -22.99 -13.46
N PHE A 479 33.47 -23.50 -13.84
CA PHE A 479 32.21 -23.29 -13.12
C PHE A 479 32.11 -24.23 -11.91
N THR A 480 31.65 -23.70 -10.78
CA THR A 480 31.21 -24.50 -9.63
C THR A 480 29.79 -24.10 -9.29
N SER A 481 28.83 -25.01 -9.52
CA SER A 481 27.44 -24.81 -9.11
C SER A 481 27.19 -25.35 -7.71
N TYR A 482 26.29 -24.73 -6.97
CA TYR A 482 25.89 -25.11 -5.62
C TYR A 482 24.40 -24.86 -5.39
N GLU A 483 23.82 -25.63 -4.47
CA GLU A 483 22.42 -25.49 -4.08
C GLU A 483 22.27 -24.48 -2.94
N ALA A 484 21.04 -24.03 -2.71
CA ALA A 484 20.73 -23.14 -1.62
C ALA A 484 20.96 -23.86 -0.29
N VAL A 485 21.59 -23.18 0.65
CA VAL A 485 21.76 -23.77 1.98
C VAL A 485 20.49 -23.64 2.79
N ASN A 486 20.15 -24.73 3.49
CA ASN A 486 19.19 -24.64 4.57
C ASN A 486 19.70 -23.60 5.57
N LYS A 487 18.81 -22.72 6.00
CA LYS A 487 19.09 -21.67 6.99
C LYS A 487 19.28 -22.29 8.42
N THR A 488 19.88 -23.49 8.54
CA THR A 488 19.60 -24.53 9.57
C THR A 488 20.13 -24.32 11.00
N SER A 489 19.27 -24.73 11.94
CA SER A 489 19.54 -25.40 13.24
C SER A 489 20.27 -24.63 14.35
N GLY A 490 19.54 -23.72 14.97
CA GLY A 490 19.90 -23.00 16.19
C GLY A 490 19.07 -21.72 16.19
N PRO A 491 18.30 -21.48 17.25
CA PRO A 491 16.87 -21.37 17.13
C PRO A 491 16.46 -20.33 16.06
N ILE A 492 15.35 -20.58 15.37
CA ILE A 492 14.48 -19.50 14.82
C ILE A 492 13.87 -18.69 16.01
N ALA A 493 14.61 -18.61 17.13
CA ALA A 493 14.31 -18.18 18.48
C ALA A 493 15.47 -17.41 19.11
N MET A 494 15.80 -16.25 18.54
CA MET A 494 16.26 -15.08 19.31
C MET A 494 16.35 -13.85 18.40
N MET A 495 15.28 -13.58 17.64
CA MET A 495 14.78 -12.21 17.48
C MET A 495 13.54 -12.03 18.35
N ASN A 496 13.61 -12.64 19.54
CA ASN A 496 12.61 -12.64 20.60
C ASN A 496 13.34 -12.56 21.95
N SER A 497 13.46 -11.31 22.41
CA SER A 497 13.55 -10.92 23.82
C SER A 497 13.39 -9.38 23.79
N PHE A 498 12.20 -8.80 23.68
CA PHE A 498 10.94 -9.06 24.37
C PHE A 498 9.74 -8.98 23.41
N ARG A 499 9.42 -10.04 22.67
CA ARG A 499 8.23 -10.09 21.81
C ARG A 499 7.62 -11.48 21.79
N ASP A 500 6.30 -11.55 21.75
CA ASP A 500 5.54 -12.80 21.82
C ASP A 500 5.80 -13.67 20.58
N PHE A 501 6.67 -14.65 20.77
CA PHE A 501 7.20 -15.62 19.81
C PHE A 501 6.18 -16.31 18.91
N SER A 502 4.94 -16.48 19.36
CA SER A 502 3.93 -17.24 18.63
C SER A 502 3.42 -16.52 17.39
N THR A 503 3.51 -15.18 17.34
CA THR A 503 2.81 -14.37 16.34
C THR A 503 3.44 -14.42 14.96
N ASP A 504 4.76 -14.22 14.86
CA ASP A 504 5.46 -14.21 13.57
C ASP A 504 5.59 -15.62 12.97
N ALA A 505 5.76 -16.64 13.80
CA ALA A 505 5.77 -18.04 13.36
C ALA A 505 4.41 -18.45 12.75
N LEU A 506 3.31 -18.03 13.38
CA LEU A 506 1.96 -18.23 12.88
C LEU A 506 1.70 -17.44 11.59
N CYS A 507 2.16 -16.18 11.52
CA CYS A 507 2.03 -15.33 10.34
C CYS A 507 2.79 -15.89 9.12
N ASN A 508 4.02 -16.36 9.32
CA ASN A 508 4.82 -16.95 8.25
C ASN A 508 4.21 -18.27 7.77
N ALA A 509 3.80 -19.15 8.70
CA ALA A 509 3.10 -20.39 8.34
C ALA A 509 1.80 -20.12 7.58
N ALA A 510 1.09 -19.05 7.92
CA ALA A 510 -0.12 -18.63 7.23
C ALA A 510 0.14 -18.12 5.80
N ALA A 511 1.31 -17.51 5.55
CA ALA A 511 1.75 -17.08 4.23
C ALA A 511 2.23 -18.26 3.36
N ASP A 512 2.94 -19.21 3.96
CA ASP A 512 3.54 -20.37 3.29
C ASP A 512 2.49 -21.28 2.64
N GLY A 513 1.31 -21.43 3.27
CA GLY A 513 0.21 -22.26 2.76
C GLY A 513 0.32 -23.75 3.10
N ASN A 514 1.31 -24.16 3.92
CA ASN A 514 1.44 -25.54 4.39
C ASN A 514 0.47 -25.81 5.56
N ILE A 515 -0.59 -26.57 5.31
CA ILE A 515 -1.69 -26.83 6.26
C ILE A 515 -1.21 -27.57 7.51
N GLU A 516 -0.48 -28.67 7.37
CA GLU A 516 -0.03 -29.49 8.50
C GLU A 516 0.84 -28.68 9.47
N ARG A 517 1.80 -27.93 8.91
CA ARG A 517 2.68 -27.04 9.68
C ARG A 517 1.89 -25.92 10.35
N PHE A 518 0.90 -25.34 9.66
CA PHE A 518 0.05 -24.30 10.22
C PHE A 518 -0.78 -24.80 11.40
N GLU A 519 -1.40 -25.97 11.28
CA GLU A 519 -2.21 -26.57 12.37
C GLU A 519 -1.37 -26.99 13.59
N GLU A 520 -0.15 -27.48 13.39
CA GLU A 520 0.78 -27.78 14.49
C GLU A 520 1.19 -26.53 15.29
N ILE A 521 1.41 -25.41 14.59
CA ILE A 521 1.74 -24.13 15.22
C ILE A 521 0.51 -23.53 15.89
N LEU A 522 -0.67 -23.67 15.27
CA LEU A 522 -1.94 -23.22 15.82
C LEU A 522 -2.24 -23.88 17.16
N LYS A 523 -2.00 -25.20 17.30
CA LYS A 523 -2.15 -25.94 18.57
C LYS A 523 -1.26 -25.42 19.71
N LYS A 524 -0.14 -24.76 19.38
CA LYS A 524 0.84 -24.23 20.33
C LYS A 524 0.68 -22.72 20.57
N THR A 525 -0.22 -22.06 19.83
CA THR A 525 -0.39 -20.60 19.84
C THR A 525 -1.42 -20.18 20.89
N LYS A 526 -1.09 -19.18 21.72
CA LYS A 526 -2.01 -18.62 22.74
C LYS A 526 -2.96 -17.55 22.18
N ASN A 527 -2.56 -16.83 21.13
CA ASN A 527 -3.35 -15.76 20.52
C ASN A 527 -3.22 -15.78 18.98
N LEU A 528 -4.26 -16.24 18.29
CA LEU A 528 -4.34 -16.31 16.82
C LEU A 528 -4.39 -14.93 16.14
N ASN A 529 -4.83 -13.91 16.88
CA ASN A 529 -5.08 -12.55 16.41
C ASN A 529 -3.97 -11.58 16.78
N ALA A 530 -2.86 -12.09 17.31
CA ALA A 530 -1.71 -11.27 17.57
C ALA A 530 -1.18 -10.64 16.28
N THR A 531 -0.70 -9.40 16.40
CA THR A 531 -0.20 -8.60 15.28
C THR A 531 1.30 -8.43 15.38
N ASN A 532 2.00 -8.47 14.25
CA ASN A 532 3.41 -8.07 14.20
C ASN A 532 3.59 -6.55 14.35
N GLU A 533 4.83 -6.05 14.33
CA GLU A 533 5.16 -4.62 14.46
C GLU A 533 4.54 -3.69 13.40
N LYS A 534 3.97 -4.25 12.32
CA LYS A 534 3.28 -3.49 11.28
C LYS A 534 1.76 -3.63 11.41
N GLY A 535 1.25 -4.22 12.48
CA GLY A 535 -0.17 -4.49 12.70
C GLY A 535 -0.70 -5.69 11.89
N TRP A 536 0.16 -6.54 11.32
CA TRP A 536 -0.28 -7.66 10.48
C TRP A 536 -0.58 -8.92 11.30
N THR A 537 -1.73 -9.54 11.05
CA THR A 537 -2.13 -10.84 11.63
C THR A 537 -1.86 -11.99 10.67
N ALA A 538 -1.89 -13.23 11.18
CA ALA A 538 -1.78 -14.42 10.35
C ALA A 538 -2.86 -14.48 9.25
N LEU A 539 -4.05 -13.98 9.54
CA LEU A 539 -5.15 -13.87 8.57
C LEU A 539 -4.81 -12.90 7.43
N MET A 540 -4.17 -11.76 7.71
CA MET A 540 -3.72 -10.81 6.69
C MET A 540 -2.62 -11.37 5.81
N PHE A 541 -1.71 -12.18 6.38
CA PHE A 541 -0.68 -12.88 5.63
C PHE A 541 -1.26 -13.97 4.72
N ALA A 542 -2.23 -14.75 5.21
CA ALA A 542 -2.95 -15.72 4.38
C ALA A 542 -3.72 -15.03 3.25
N ALA A 543 -4.37 -13.90 3.54
CA ALA A 543 -5.10 -13.08 2.58
C ALA A 543 -4.21 -12.45 1.50
N ARG A 544 -3.02 -11.96 1.87
CA ARG A 544 -2.02 -11.42 0.94
C ARG A 544 -1.54 -12.45 -0.08
N ASN A 545 -1.46 -13.71 0.32
CA ASN A 545 -0.89 -14.79 -0.49
C ASN A 545 -1.98 -15.69 -1.10
N GLY A 546 -3.26 -15.33 -0.97
CA GLY A 546 -4.38 -16.10 -1.53
C GLY A 546 -4.52 -17.51 -0.94
N ARG A 547 -4.05 -17.75 0.29
CA ARG A 547 -4.07 -19.06 0.96
C ARG A 547 -5.46 -19.38 1.52
N HIS A 548 -6.39 -19.71 0.63
CA HIS A 548 -7.81 -19.90 0.94
C HIS A 548 -8.10 -21.01 1.97
N GLU A 549 -7.37 -22.13 1.95
CA GLU A 549 -7.57 -23.21 2.94
C GLU A 549 -7.10 -22.80 4.34
N ILE A 550 -5.98 -22.09 4.42
CA ILE A 550 -5.47 -21.52 5.68
C ILE A 550 -6.42 -20.43 6.21
N ILE A 551 -6.97 -19.58 5.35
CA ILE A 551 -7.99 -18.59 5.72
C ILE A 551 -9.17 -19.30 6.38
N ASP A 552 -9.66 -20.40 5.82
CA ASP A 552 -10.76 -21.17 6.42
C ASP A 552 -10.38 -21.78 7.77
N ILE A 553 -9.16 -22.29 7.92
CA ILE A 553 -8.66 -22.83 9.19
C ILE A 553 -8.58 -21.71 10.25
N ILE A 554 -8.02 -20.55 9.90
CA ILE A 554 -7.93 -19.38 10.79
C ILE A 554 -9.32 -18.90 11.20
N LEU A 555 -10.25 -18.74 10.25
CA LEU A 555 -11.62 -18.30 10.51
C LEU A 555 -12.46 -19.35 11.28
N LYS A 556 -12.12 -20.65 11.20
CA LYS A 556 -12.74 -21.70 12.03
C LYS A 556 -12.23 -21.67 13.46
N ASN A 557 -11.00 -21.22 13.69
CA ASN A 557 -10.35 -21.18 15.01
C ASN A 557 -10.39 -19.79 15.68
N GLY A 558 -11.23 -18.86 15.20
CA GLY A 558 -11.47 -17.57 15.85
C GLY A 558 -10.60 -16.40 15.37
N GLY A 559 -10.07 -16.47 14.15
CA GLY A 559 -9.35 -15.38 13.52
C GLY A 559 -10.20 -14.12 13.31
N ASP A 560 -9.71 -12.97 13.75
CA ASP A 560 -10.36 -11.68 13.66
C ASP A 560 -10.03 -10.99 12.33
N GLU A 561 -11.04 -10.92 11.47
CA GLU A 561 -11.00 -10.31 10.14
C GLU A 561 -11.15 -8.77 10.16
N GLY A 562 -11.45 -8.19 11.31
CA GLY A 562 -11.62 -6.75 11.55
C GLY A 562 -10.38 -6.02 11.98
N LEU A 563 -9.33 -6.74 12.34
CA LEU A 563 -8.04 -6.12 12.65
C LEU A 563 -7.51 -5.40 11.43
N ILE A 564 -6.83 -4.27 11.69
CA ILE A 564 -6.22 -3.43 10.67
C ILE A 564 -4.71 -3.35 10.92
N ASN A 565 -3.95 -3.40 9.83
CA ASN A 565 -2.52 -3.14 9.90
C ASN A 565 -2.22 -1.65 10.08
N HIS A 566 -0.96 -1.27 10.27
CA HIS A 566 -0.54 0.14 10.42
C HIS A 566 -0.80 1.00 9.18
N ASN A 567 -1.11 0.38 8.03
CA ASN A 567 -1.56 1.06 6.82
C ASN A 567 -3.09 1.16 6.73
N GLY A 568 -3.82 0.77 7.78
CA GLY A 568 -5.28 0.81 7.85
C GLY A 568 -5.99 -0.27 7.03
N GLN A 569 -5.32 -1.37 6.69
CA GLN A 569 -5.87 -2.41 5.82
C GLN A 569 -6.31 -3.64 6.61
N THR A 570 -7.52 -4.12 6.35
CA THR A 570 -8.00 -5.43 6.83
C THR A 570 -7.47 -6.58 5.96
N ALA A 571 -7.63 -7.83 6.41
CA ALA A 571 -7.34 -9.00 5.59
C ALA A 571 -8.13 -8.98 4.25
N LEU A 572 -9.37 -8.49 4.27
CA LEU A 572 -10.18 -8.33 3.06
C LEU A 572 -9.64 -7.25 2.11
N ASP A 573 -9.20 -6.11 2.64
CA ASP A 573 -8.61 -5.03 1.82
C ASP A 573 -7.31 -5.49 1.16
N ILE A 574 -6.53 -6.30 1.88
CA ILE A 574 -5.33 -6.94 1.38
C ILE A 574 -5.69 -7.94 0.26
N ALA A 575 -6.66 -8.83 0.47
CA ALA A 575 -7.11 -9.77 -0.57
C ALA A 575 -7.66 -9.06 -1.82
N LYS A 576 -8.32 -7.90 -1.64
CA LYS A 576 -8.79 -7.03 -2.75
C LYS A 576 -7.62 -6.37 -3.48
N PHE A 577 -6.65 -5.81 -2.75
CA PHE A 577 -5.47 -5.17 -3.32
C PHE A 577 -4.65 -6.14 -4.18
N TRP A 578 -4.49 -7.39 -3.73
CA TRP A 578 -3.76 -8.43 -4.46
C TRP A 578 -4.64 -9.24 -5.44
N ASN A 579 -5.92 -8.91 -5.56
CA ASN A 579 -6.90 -9.53 -6.46
C ASN A 579 -7.08 -11.06 -6.30
N HIS A 580 -7.03 -11.57 -5.06
CA HIS A 580 -7.29 -12.97 -4.75
C HIS A 580 -8.80 -13.24 -4.55
N THR A 581 -9.51 -13.54 -5.63
CA THR A 581 -10.99 -13.65 -5.65
C THR A 581 -11.57 -14.70 -4.69
N VAL A 582 -10.93 -15.87 -4.54
CA VAL A 582 -11.40 -16.93 -3.61
C VAL A 582 -11.24 -16.50 -2.15
N ALA A 583 -10.09 -15.89 -1.81
CA ALA A 583 -9.86 -15.33 -0.48
C ALA A 583 -10.82 -14.16 -0.18
N GLN A 584 -11.10 -13.32 -1.18
CA GLN A 584 -12.11 -12.26 -1.06
C GLN A 584 -13.50 -12.83 -0.77
N GLU A 585 -13.91 -13.90 -1.47
CA GLU A 585 -15.17 -14.57 -1.20
C GLU A 585 -15.23 -15.20 0.20
N GLN A 586 -14.18 -15.86 0.67
CA GLN A 586 -14.16 -16.46 2.01
C GLN A 586 -14.19 -15.41 3.13
N LEU A 587 -13.35 -14.37 3.00
CA LEU A 587 -13.29 -13.25 3.93
C LEU A 587 -14.54 -12.35 3.87
N SER A 588 -15.39 -12.50 2.84
CA SER A 588 -16.71 -11.87 2.76
C SER A 588 -17.87 -12.79 3.16
N LYS A 589 -17.69 -14.12 3.12
CA LYS A 589 -18.71 -15.14 3.48
C LYS A 589 -18.80 -15.40 4.98
N LYS A 590 -17.75 -15.09 5.77
CA LYS A 590 -17.73 -15.27 7.23
C LYS A 590 -17.56 -14.00 8.06
N THR A 591 -17.56 -12.83 7.41
CA THR A 591 -17.90 -11.54 8.03
C THR A 591 -19.32 -11.60 8.56
N LYS A 592 -19.51 -12.30 9.69
CA LYS A 592 -20.45 -11.88 10.72
C LYS A 592 -19.91 -10.57 11.25
N GLN A 593 -20.11 -9.53 10.43
CA GLN A 593 -19.99 -8.13 10.73
C GLN A 593 -18.66 -7.81 11.44
N ASN A 594 -17.62 -7.41 10.69
CA ASN A 594 -17.10 -6.05 10.86
C ASN A 594 -18.26 -5.06 10.93
N LYS A 595 -18.95 -5.06 12.07
CA LYS A 595 -19.74 -3.93 12.51
C LYS A 595 -18.69 -2.85 12.65
N GLU A 596 -18.67 -1.95 11.67
CA GLU A 596 -18.12 -0.62 11.82
C GLU A 596 -18.33 -0.18 13.28
N PHE A 597 -17.28 0.30 13.95
CA PHE A 597 -17.39 0.74 15.33
C PHE A 597 -18.47 1.82 15.40
N LYS A 598 -19.65 1.43 15.90
CA LYS A 598 -20.84 2.28 15.96
C LYS A 598 -20.96 2.82 17.35
N ASN A 599 -20.83 4.14 17.46
CA ASN A 599 -21.26 4.86 18.65
C ASN A 599 -22.78 4.73 18.81
N PHE A 600 -23.28 4.83 20.04
CA PHE A 600 -24.66 4.50 20.40
C PHE A 600 -25.73 5.20 19.53
N PHE A 601 -25.55 6.50 19.24
CA PHE A 601 -26.48 7.28 18.40
C PHE A 601 -26.12 7.30 16.90
N SER A 602 -25.11 6.54 16.47
CA SER A 602 -24.66 6.53 15.07
C SER A 602 -25.42 5.53 14.19
N SER A 603 -26.00 4.48 14.78
CA SER A 603 -26.75 3.48 14.04
C SER A 603 -28.16 4.00 13.74
N ASN A 604 -28.50 4.14 12.48
CA ASN A 604 -29.86 4.48 12.05
C ASN A 604 -30.26 3.57 10.88
N PRO A 605 -31.24 2.68 11.06
CA PRO A 605 -31.63 1.70 10.05
C PRO A 605 -32.48 2.29 8.92
N LEU A 606 -32.93 3.54 9.02
CA LEU A 606 -33.77 4.17 7.99
C LEU A 606 -32.93 4.60 6.79
N ASP A 607 -33.36 4.22 5.58
CA ASP A 607 -32.94 4.91 4.37
C ASP A 607 -33.54 6.32 4.40
N ARG A 608 -32.65 7.32 4.44
CA ARG A 608 -32.99 8.75 4.46
C ARG A 608 -33.87 9.19 3.30
N HIS A 609 -33.89 8.43 2.20
CA HIS A 609 -34.71 8.60 1.01
C HIS A 609 -34.72 10.06 0.50
N ALA A 610 -33.53 10.68 0.48
CA ALA A 610 -33.38 12.13 0.38
C ALA A 610 -33.92 12.73 -0.92
N HIS A 611 -33.88 11.97 -2.02
CA HIS A 611 -34.36 12.40 -3.33
C HIS A 611 -35.89 12.56 -3.39
N MET A 612 -36.64 11.92 -2.49
CA MET A 612 -38.11 12.03 -2.45
C MET A 612 -38.63 13.16 -1.56
N ARG A 613 -37.77 13.72 -0.70
CA ARG A 613 -38.15 14.81 0.23
C ARG A 613 -38.77 16.04 -0.46
N PRO A 614 -38.28 16.50 -1.62
CA PRO A 614 -38.88 17.65 -2.31
C PRO A 614 -40.25 17.34 -2.95
N ASN A 615 -40.63 16.07 -3.09
CA ASN A 615 -41.89 15.67 -3.71
C ASN A 615 -43.02 15.71 -2.67
N SER A 616 -43.71 16.86 -2.58
CA SER A 616 -44.79 17.07 -1.62
C SER A 616 -45.96 16.10 -1.79
N GLU A 617 -46.33 15.73 -3.02
CA GLU A 617 -47.41 14.78 -3.30
C GLU A 617 -47.06 13.38 -2.77
N TRP A 618 -45.81 12.95 -2.96
CA TRP A 618 -45.34 11.68 -2.44
C TRP A 618 -45.33 11.67 -0.91
N ILE A 619 -44.81 12.74 -0.29
CA ILE A 619 -44.77 12.86 1.17
C ILE A 619 -46.19 12.83 1.75
N GLU A 620 -47.14 13.56 1.16
CA GLU A 620 -48.54 13.56 1.62
C GLU A 620 -49.22 12.20 1.43
N LYS A 621 -48.97 11.54 0.29
CA LYS A 621 -49.50 10.20 0.04
C LYS A 621 -49.01 9.20 1.08
N PHE A 622 -47.71 9.20 1.36
CA PHE A 622 -47.10 8.24 2.28
C PHE A 622 -47.29 8.62 3.75
N SER A 623 -47.50 9.89 4.10
CA SER A 623 -47.86 10.25 5.48
C SER A 623 -49.21 9.66 5.91
N LYS A 624 -50.12 9.42 4.95
CA LYS A 624 -51.46 8.86 5.18
C LYS A 624 -51.53 7.34 4.95
N HIS A 625 -50.41 6.69 4.63
CA HIS A 625 -50.40 5.27 4.27
C HIS A 625 -50.59 4.38 5.52
N PRO A 626 -51.34 3.26 5.45
CA PRO A 626 -51.60 2.39 6.60
C PRO A 626 -50.33 1.81 7.26
N ASP A 627 -49.31 1.51 6.47
CA ASP A 627 -48.03 0.98 6.96
C ASP A 627 -47.12 2.04 7.60
N THR A 628 -47.48 3.33 7.54
CA THR A 628 -46.64 4.43 8.05
C THR A 628 -46.57 4.46 9.56
N VAL A 629 -45.35 4.62 10.07
CA VAL A 629 -45.04 4.71 11.50
C VAL A 629 -44.80 6.15 11.90
N TYR A 630 -45.56 6.61 12.90
CA TYR A 630 -45.35 7.88 13.58
C TYR A 630 -44.65 7.65 14.91
N LEU A 631 -43.56 8.39 15.11
CA LEU A 631 -42.86 8.53 16.37
C LEU A 631 -43.30 9.82 17.04
N VAL A 632 -43.98 9.68 18.17
CA VAL A 632 -44.58 10.80 18.92
C VAL A 632 -43.56 11.34 19.92
N PHE A 633 -43.40 12.66 19.92
CA PHE A 633 -42.62 13.39 20.91
C PHE A 633 -43.53 14.37 21.67
N HIS A 634 -43.24 14.54 22.95
CA HIS A 634 -43.82 15.59 23.79
C HIS A 634 -42.67 16.30 24.52
N GLU A 635 -42.54 17.61 24.30
CA GLU A 635 -41.44 18.43 24.82
C GLU A 635 -40.04 17.87 24.47
N LEU A 636 -39.89 17.41 23.22
CA LEU A 636 -38.68 16.74 22.71
C LEU A 636 -38.32 15.42 23.42
N THR A 637 -39.23 14.87 24.23
CA THR A 637 -39.10 13.54 24.83
C THR A 637 -39.90 12.52 24.01
N PRO A 638 -39.29 11.41 23.56
CA PRO A 638 -40.01 10.40 22.78
C PRO A 638 -41.01 9.64 23.66
N LEU A 639 -42.14 9.26 23.06
CA LEU A 639 -43.08 8.30 23.65
C LEU A 639 -42.47 6.90 23.58
N LEU A 640 -42.39 6.23 24.73
CA LEU A 640 -41.81 4.89 24.86
C LEU A 640 -42.89 3.87 25.19
N THR A 641 -42.62 2.60 24.91
CA THR A 641 -43.38 1.43 25.34
C THR A 641 -42.44 0.40 25.94
N VAL A 642 -42.94 -0.48 26.82
CA VAL A 642 -42.16 -1.60 27.35
C VAL A 642 -42.20 -2.78 26.39
N THR A 643 -41.05 -3.41 26.15
CA THR A 643 -40.92 -4.72 25.51
C THR A 643 -40.31 -5.70 26.53
N GLU A 644 -40.34 -7.02 26.26
CA GLU A 644 -39.98 -8.08 27.23
C GLU A 644 -38.67 -7.83 28.01
N ASP A 645 -37.70 -7.11 27.42
CA ASP A 645 -36.39 -6.86 28.04
C ASP A 645 -35.96 -5.37 28.14
N ASN A 646 -36.59 -4.41 27.43
CA ASN A 646 -36.14 -3.01 27.35
C ASN A 646 -37.27 -2.00 27.00
N ASN A 647 -37.00 -0.71 27.19
CA ASN A 647 -37.81 0.38 26.62
C ASN A 647 -37.64 0.44 25.09
N SER A 648 -38.71 0.70 24.35
CA SER A 648 -38.70 0.86 22.89
C SER A 648 -39.47 2.12 22.49
N LEU A 649 -39.17 2.69 21.33
CA LEU A 649 -39.98 3.73 20.73
C LEU A 649 -41.39 3.21 20.45
N ALA A 650 -42.40 3.94 20.91
CA ALA A 650 -43.79 3.65 20.60
C ALA A 650 -44.06 3.93 19.11
N GLN A 651 -44.55 2.92 18.39
CA GLN A 651 -44.92 3.04 16.98
C GLN A 651 -46.43 3.28 16.86
N VAL A 652 -46.82 4.43 16.30
CA VAL A 652 -48.22 4.82 16.14
C VAL A 652 -48.60 4.79 14.65
N SER A 653 -49.71 4.14 14.31
CA SER A 653 -50.21 4.10 12.93
C SER A 653 -50.97 5.39 12.58
N TYR A 654 -51.12 5.67 11.28
CA TYR A 654 -51.87 6.83 10.82
C TYR A 654 -53.31 6.87 11.37
N ASP A 655 -54.03 5.75 11.39
CA ASP A 655 -55.43 5.72 11.87
C ASP A 655 -55.58 6.22 13.30
N LYS A 656 -54.64 5.86 14.19
CA LYS A 656 -54.67 6.25 15.60
C LYS A 656 -54.36 7.72 15.82
N ILE A 657 -53.54 8.31 14.95
CA ILE A 657 -53.09 9.70 15.10
C ILE A 657 -53.90 10.66 14.21
N SER A 658 -54.63 10.16 13.21
CA SER A 658 -55.38 10.94 12.22
C SER A 658 -56.41 11.89 12.84
N SER A 659 -56.97 11.54 14.00
CA SER A 659 -57.89 12.39 14.77
C SER A 659 -57.19 13.52 15.54
N LEU A 660 -55.88 13.42 15.73
CA LEU A 660 -55.04 14.38 16.47
C LEU A 660 -54.15 15.23 15.56
N ILE A 661 -53.87 14.78 14.33
CA ILE A 661 -53.10 15.56 13.35
C ILE A 661 -54.00 16.65 12.76
N SER A 662 -53.69 17.91 13.07
CA SER A 662 -54.18 19.08 12.31
C SER A 662 -53.18 19.50 11.23
N GLN A 663 -53.64 20.27 10.24
CA GLN A 663 -52.79 20.76 9.13
C GLN A 663 -51.59 21.60 9.61
N ASP A 664 -51.64 22.17 10.82
CA ASP A 664 -50.61 23.04 11.37
C ASP A 664 -49.54 22.29 12.20
N MET A 665 -49.69 20.98 12.41
CA MET A 665 -48.74 20.21 13.22
C MET A 665 -47.46 19.90 12.45
N LEU A 666 -46.31 20.16 13.08
CA LEU A 666 -45.01 19.84 12.51
C LEU A 666 -44.82 18.31 12.42
N THR A 667 -44.84 17.81 11.20
CA THR A 667 -44.52 16.42 10.86
C THR A 667 -43.26 16.37 10.01
N ILE A 668 -42.32 15.51 10.39
CA ILE A 668 -41.00 15.38 9.77
C ILE A 668 -40.83 13.97 9.24
N PHE A 669 -40.60 13.83 7.95
CA PHE A 669 -40.25 12.57 7.33
C PHE A 669 -38.82 12.18 7.72
N LEU A 670 -38.64 11.04 8.37
CA LEU A 670 -37.33 10.56 8.82
C LEU A 670 -36.63 9.70 7.76
N GLY A 671 -37.40 8.92 7.02
CA GLY A 671 -36.92 7.98 6.03
C GLY A 671 -37.87 6.80 5.84
N VAL A 672 -37.39 5.76 5.16
CA VAL A 672 -38.10 4.49 4.99
C VAL A 672 -37.27 3.34 5.53
N LEU A 673 -37.95 2.36 6.12
CA LEU A 673 -37.38 1.05 6.39
C LEU A 673 -37.76 0.13 5.21
N HIS A 674 -36.77 -0.47 4.57
CA HIS A 674 -36.99 -1.43 3.49
C HIS A 674 -37.18 -2.83 4.08
N GLY A 675 -38.01 -3.66 3.44
CA GLY A 675 -38.05 -5.11 3.71
C GLY A 675 -36.76 -5.81 3.26
N ASP A 676 -36.76 -7.16 3.25
CA ASP A 676 -35.65 -7.96 2.73
C ASP A 676 -35.20 -7.48 1.33
N GLN A 677 -33.93 -7.70 0.98
CA GLN A 677 -33.23 -7.13 -0.20
C GLN A 677 -33.90 -7.33 -1.58
N PHE A 678 -35.01 -8.07 -1.64
CA PHE A 678 -35.80 -8.38 -2.83
C PHE A 678 -37.25 -7.86 -2.78
N SER A 679 -37.64 -7.10 -1.76
CA SER A 679 -39.00 -6.61 -1.54
C SER A 679 -39.17 -5.14 -1.99
N GLU A 680 -40.18 -4.86 -2.81
CA GLU A 680 -40.63 -3.49 -3.13
C GLU A 680 -41.42 -2.81 -1.99
N LYS A 681 -41.70 -3.52 -0.88
CA LYS A 681 -42.44 -2.98 0.26
C LYS A 681 -41.55 -2.05 1.09
N ILE A 682 -41.98 -0.79 1.21
CA ILE A 682 -41.36 0.24 2.05
C ILE A 682 -42.24 0.59 3.25
N GLN A 683 -41.63 0.86 4.39
CA GLN A 683 -42.32 1.35 5.58
C GLN A 683 -41.86 2.79 5.90
N PRO A 684 -42.67 3.83 5.66
CA PRO A 684 -42.31 5.21 5.96
C PRO A 684 -42.31 5.50 7.45
N TYR A 685 -41.33 6.28 7.92
CA TYR A 685 -41.23 6.77 9.30
C TYR A 685 -41.34 8.29 9.34
N PHE A 686 -42.18 8.79 10.24
CA PHE A 686 -42.35 10.21 10.52
C PHE A 686 -42.18 10.50 12.01
N ALA A 687 -41.66 11.69 12.33
CA ALA A 687 -41.68 12.25 13.68
C ALA A 687 -42.72 13.36 13.77
N ILE A 688 -43.44 13.41 14.89
CA ILE A 688 -44.40 14.46 15.18
C ILE A 688 -44.23 14.95 16.62
N ASN A 689 -44.32 16.26 16.81
CA ASN A 689 -44.34 16.85 18.15
C ASN A 689 -45.78 17.18 18.55
N LEU A 690 -46.23 16.58 19.66
CA LEU A 690 -47.56 16.75 20.25
C LEU A 690 -47.54 17.49 21.60
N SER A 691 -46.53 18.34 21.82
CA SER A 691 -46.43 19.22 23.00
C SER A 691 -47.67 20.07 23.31
N GLN A 692 -48.49 20.34 22.31
CA GLN A 692 -49.73 21.13 22.40
C GLN A 692 -50.93 20.35 22.95
N LEU A 693 -50.82 19.02 23.07
CA LEU A 693 -51.83 18.15 23.66
C LEU A 693 -51.42 17.71 25.06
N ASN A 694 -52.36 17.17 25.86
CA ASN A 694 -52.02 16.56 27.15
C ASN A 694 -51.15 15.31 26.91
N SER A 695 -50.12 15.12 27.74
CA SER A 695 -49.26 13.93 27.69
C SER A 695 -50.04 12.62 27.86
N ASP A 696 -51.09 12.61 28.68
CA ASP A 696 -51.92 11.43 28.93
C ASP A 696 -52.68 10.99 27.67
N ASP A 697 -53.17 11.96 26.89
CA ASP A 697 -53.83 11.69 25.61
C ASP A 697 -52.84 11.09 24.59
N CYS A 698 -51.58 11.54 24.63
CA CYS A 698 -50.52 10.99 23.79
C CYS A 698 -50.16 9.54 24.19
N CYS A 699 -50.17 9.22 25.49
CA CYS A 699 -49.92 7.85 25.98
C CYS A 699 -50.98 6.86 25.50
N ASN A 700 -52.23 7.29 25.28
CA ASN A 700 -53.31 6.43 24.78
C ASN A 700 -53.12 6.00 23.31
N LEU A 701 -52.18 6.58 22.57
CA LEU A 701 -51.92 6.26 21.16
C LEU A 701 -51.25 4.89 20.94
N ALA A 702 -50.56 4.39 21.95
CA ALA A 702 -49.88 3.10 21.89
C ALA A 702 -50.15 2.31 23.19
N LYS A 703 -50.10 0.98 23.09
CA LYS A 703 -50.33 0.12 24.24
C LYS A 703 -49.16 0.29 25.23
N ASP A 704 -49.46 0.39 26.52
CA ASP A 704 -48.46 0.46 27.60
C ASP A 704 -47.42 1.57 27.40
N ALA A 705 -47.83 2.69 26.79
CA ALA A 705 -46.94 3.78 26.43
C ALA A 705 -46.83 4.88 27.49
N PHE A 706 -45.65 5.48 27.61
CA PHE A 706 -45.33 6.47 28.65
C PHE A 706 -44.18 7.39 28.22
N PHE A 707 -44.04 8.53 28.91
CA PHE A 707 -42.89 9.40 28.80
C PHE A 707 -41.96 9.25 30.02
N VAL A 708 -40.66 9.28 29.79
CA VAL A 708 -39.66 9.34 30.86
C VAL A 708 -39.31 10.80 31.11
N LYS A 709 -39.45 11.24 32.37
CA LYS A 709 -39.28 12.66 32.77
C LYS A 709 -37.93 13.26 32.37
N ASP A 710 -36.86 12.46 32.43
CA ASP A 710 -35.53 12.86 31.97
C ASP A 710 -35.32 12.44 30.51
N SER A 711 -35.30 13.42 29.61
CA SER A 711 -35.11 13.24 28.16
C SER A 711 -33.77 12.59 27.79
N ARG A 712 -32.73 12.74 28.62
CA ARG A 712 -31.43 12.09 28.39
C ARG A 712 -31.48 10.62 28.78
N MET A 713 -32.07 10.32 29.93
CA MET A 713 -32.26 8.93 30.36
C MET A 713 -33.18 8.17 29.41
N SER A 714 -34.22 8.81 28.89
CA SER A 714 -35.15 8.20 27.94
C SER A 714 -34.43 7.71 26.69
N LEU A 715 -33.57 8.55 26.09
CA LEU A 715 -32.80 8.22 24.89
C LEU A 715 -31.71 7.18 25.14
N MET A 716 -31.04 7.22 26.30
CA MET A 716 -29.98 6.25 26.64
C MET A 716 -30.52 4.87 27.03
N SER A 717 -31.83 4.76 27.30
CA SER A 717 -32.51 3.49 27.60
C SER A 717 -32.97 2.72 26.37
N LEU A 718 -32.87 3.31 25.18
CA LEU A 718 -33.31 2.71 23.93
C LEU A 718 -32.30 1.69 23.38
N PRO A 719 -32.74 0.68 22.63
CA PRO A 719 -31.90 -0.11 21.74
C PRO A 719 -31.13 0.76 20.75
N GLU A 720 -29.90 0.39 20.40
CA GLU A 720 -29.00 1.17 19.54
C GLU A 720 -29.60 1.53 18.17
N ASP A 721 -30.32 0.59 17.56
CA ASP A 721 -30.99 0.75 16.27
C ASP A 721 -32.14 1.77 16.32
N GLN A 722 -32.79 1.92 17.48
CA GLN A 722 -33.84 2.91 17.70
C GLN A 722 -33.29 4.25 18.20
N ALA A 723 -32.20 4.23 18.97
CA ALA A 723 -31.58 5.42 19.53
C ALA A 723 -31.15 6.41 18.44
N GLY A 724 -30.60 5.94 17.32
CA GLY A 724 -30.24 6.81 16.19
C GLY A 724 -31.44 7.40 15.44
N ILE A 725 -32.58 6.68 15.38
CA ILE A 725 -33.84 7.22 14.83
C ILE A 725 -34.36 8.33 15.74
N ALA A 726 -34.40 8.08 17.05
CA ALA A 726 -34.83 9.06 18.05
C ALA A 726 -33.92 10.29 18.05
N ALA A 727 -32.60 10.10 17.91
CA ALA A 727 -31.64 11.20 17.80
C ALA A 727 -31.90 12.07 16.57
N GLN A 728 -32.12 11.46 15.39
CA GLN A 728 -32.49 12.19 14.17
C GLN A 728 -33.78 13.00 14.36
N ALA A 729 -34.84 12.34 14.83
CA ALA A 729 -36.16 12.95 15.03
C ALA A 729 -36.07 14.14 15.99
N ARG A 730 -35.47 13.92 17.16
CA ARG A 730 -35.34 14.95 18.20
C ARG A 730 -34.49 16.14 17.71
N SER A 731 -33.39 15.90 17.01
CA SER A 731 -32.53 16.96 16.47
C SER A 731 -33.28 17.85 15.47
N LEU A 732 -34.08 17.27 14.57
CA LEU A 732 -34.86 18.02 13.59
C LEU A 732 -36.02 18.77 14.25
N LEU A 733 -36.76 18.13 15.17
CA LEU A 733 -37.83 18.77 15.95
C LEU A 733 -37.29 19.96 16.76
N ALA A 734 -36.17 19.76 17.46
CA ALA A 734 -35.54 20.82 18.24
C ALA A 734 -35.02 21.97 17.37
N TRP A 735 -34.49 21.66 16.18
CA TRP A 735 -34.08 22.68 15.22
C TRP A 735 -35.28 23.51 14.74
N HIS A 736 -36.38 22.87 14.37
CA HIS A 736 -37.59 23.56 13.95
C HIS A 736 -38.22 24.43 15.04
N ASP A 737 -38.17 23.98 16.30
CA ASP A 737 -38.70 24.76 17.42
C ASP A 737 -37.92 26.08 17.60
N ARG A 738 -36.59 26.03 17.47
CA ARG A 738 -35.72 27.21 17.58
C ARG A 738 -35.72 28.11 16.33
N ASN A 739 -35.96 27.55 15.15
CA ASN A 739 -35.78 28.25 13.87
C ASN A 739 -37.12 28.59 13.19
N LYS A 740 -38.09 29.13 13.94
CA LYS A 740 -39.42 29.52 13.42
C LYS A 740 -39.37 30.70 12.43
N PHE A 741 -38.37 31.56 12.58
CA PHE A 741 -38.15 32.75 11.76
C PHE A 741 -36.79 32.67 11.04
N CYS A 742 -36.70 33.30 9.87
CA CYS A 742 -35.48 33.37 9.10
C CYS A 742 -34.42 34.19 9.84
N SER A 743 -33.29 33.57 10.15
CA SER A 743 -32.15 34.22 10.82
C SER A 743 -31.54 35.41 10.06
N THR A 744 -31.89 35.57 8.78
CA THR A 744 -31.39 36.66 7.93
C THR A 744 -32.26 37.91 7.95
N CYS A 745 -33.59 37.77 7.97
CA CYS A 745 -34.51 38.92 7.84
C CYS A 745 -35.65 38.93 8.86
N GLY A 746 -35.70 37.96 9.78
CA GLY A 746 -36.73 37.86 10.81
C GLY A 746 -38.12 37.41 10.33
N THR A 747 -38.34 37.28 9.01
CA THR A 747 -39.63 36.82 8.46
C THR A 747 -39.90 35.36 8.82
N ILE A 748 -41.17 34.99 9.02
CA ILE A 748 -41.56 33.60 9.25
C ILE A 748 -41.08 32.71 8.10
N SER A 749 -40.57 31.53 8.43
CA SER A 749 -40.19 30.52 7.44
C SER A 749 -41.14 29.32 7.49
N GLU A 750 -41.39 28.75 6.32
CA GLU A 750 -42.23 27.57 6.12
C GLU A 750 -41.38 26.29 6.07
N VAL A 751 -41.98 25.15 6.38
CA VAL A 751 -41.33 23.84 6.34
C VAL A 751 -41.33 23.32 4.91
N LYS A 752 -40.19 22.80 4.44
CA LYS A 752 -40.01 22.19 3.10
C LYS A 752 -39.24 20.87 3.22
N ASP A 753 -39.16 20.16 2.09
CA ASP A 753 -38.40 18.92 1.94
C ASP A 753 -38.71 17.89 3.05
N GLY A 754 -40.00 17.68 3.33
CA GLY A 754 -40.47 16.76 4.36
C GLY A 754 -39.97 17.07 5.78
N GLY A 755 -39.62 18.32 6.10
CA GLY A 755 -39.09 18.70 7.42
C GLY A 755 -37.56 18.72 7.51
N HIS A 756 -36.83 18.62 6.40
CA HIS A 756 -35.36 18.76 6.39
C HIS A 756 -34.89 20.16 5.99
N LYS A 757 -35.83 21.07 5.72
CA LYS A 757 -35.56 22.43 5.27
C LYS A 757 -36.62 23.39 5.81
N ARG A 758 -36.20 24.63 6.06
CA ARG A 758 -37.10 25.77 6.26
C ARG A 758 -36.82 26.86 5.24
N GLN A 759 -37.83 27.31 4.53
CA GLN A 759 -37.70 28.33 3.49
C GLN A 759 -38.31 29.64 3.96
N CYS A 760 -37.57 30.74 3.82
CA CYS A 760 -38.09 32.07 4.14
C CYS A 760 -39.27 32.41 3.23
N THR A 761 -40.38 32.86 3.79
CA THR A 761 -41.57 33.25 2.99
C THR A 761 -41.38 34.58 2.24
N ASN A 762 -40.40 35.40 2.62
CA ASN A 762 -40.01 36.57 1.84
C ASN A 762 -39.16 36.16 0.64
N ASP A 763 -39.74 36.22 -0.57
CA ASP A 763 -39.09 35.88 -1.84
C ASP A 763 -37.82 36.69 -2.13
N SER A 764 -37.73 37.92 -1.61
CA SER A 764 -36.56 38.81 -1.80
C SER A 764 -35.41 38.55 -0.81
N CYS A 765 -35.60 37.64 0.16
CA CYS A 765 -34.61 37.41 1.21
C CYS A 765 -33.37 36.69 0.66
N ARG A 766 -32.18 37.24 0.95
CA ARG A 766 -30.89 36.65 0.54
C ARG A 766 -30.66 35.22 1.05
N SER A 767 -31.37 34.76 2.10
CA SER A 767 -31.28 33.35 2.54
C SER A 767 -31.80 32.36 1.49
N ARG A 768 -32.60 32.83 0.52
CA ARG A 768 -33.14 32.04 -0.59
C ARG A 768 -32.16 31.89 -1.77
N SER A 769 -31.04 32.60 -1.77
CA SER A 769 -30.09 32.66 -2.89
C SER A 769 -28.63 32.69 -2.42
N GLY A 770 -27.76 31.86 -3.02
CA GLY A 770 -26.30 31.92 -2.80
C GLY A 770 -25.77 31.12 -1.60
N VAL A 771 -24.52 31.42 -1.19
CA VAL A 771 -23.72 30.66 -0.20
C VAL A 771 -24.24 30.83 1.25
N HIS A 772 -24.98 31.90 1.55
CA HIS A 772 -25.54 32.21 2.87
C HIS A 772 -26.90 31.53 3.15
N ASN A 773 -27.12 30.36 2.55
CA ASN A 773 -28.36 29.62 2.72
C ASN A 773 -28.46 29.00 4.13
N THR A 774 -29.30 29.60 4.97
CA THR A 774 -29.62 29.16 6.33
C THR A 774 -30.85 28.24 6.41
N CYS A 775 -31.36 27.78 5.26
CA CYS A 775 -32.56 26.96 5.18
C CYS A 775 -32.40 25.53 5.67
N TYR A 776 -31.17 25.07 5.91
CA TYR A 776 -30.88 23.70 6.33
C TYR A 776 -30.37 23.67 7.77
N PRO A 777 -30.70 22.62 8.55
CA PRO A 777 -30.09 22.42 9.86
C PRO A 777 -28.56 22.27 9.72
N ARG A 778 -27.82 23.03 10.53
CA ARG A 778 -26.37 22.93 10.66
C ARG A 778 -26.02 22.26 11.99
N THR A 779 -24.87 21.62 12.05
CA THR A 779 -24.40 20.93 13.24
C THR A 779 -23.01 21.46 13.59
N ASP A 780 -22.88 22.01 14.79
CA ASP A 780 -21.60 22.49 15.30
C ASP A 780 -20.83 21.30 15.87
N PRO A 781 -19.58 21.05 15.43
CA PRO A 781 -18.80 19.93 15.92
C PRO A 781 -18.10 20.24 17.24
N THR A 782 -17.94 19.19 18.06
CA THR A 782 -17.22 19.23 19.35
C THR A 782 -16.19 18.11 19.35
N VAL A 783 -14.94 18.39 19.74
CA VAL A 783 -13.90 17.36 19.88
C VAL A 783 -13.96 16.75 21.27
N ILE A 784 -13.81 15.43 21.36
CA ILE A 784 -13.71 14.68 22.62
C ILE A 784 -12.39 13.94 22.61
N MET A 785 -11.55 14.13 23.63
CA MET A 785 -10.11 13.93 23.50
C MET A 785 -9.60 12.98 24.58
N ALA A 786 -9.10 11.82 24.17
CA ALA A 786 -8.34 10.92 25.03
C ALA A 786 -6.85 11.19 24.85
N VAL A 787 -6.24 11.90 25.80
CA VAL A 787 -4.85 12.35 25.73
C VAL A 787 -3.94 11.35 26.44
N THR A 788 -3.01 10.79 25.69
CA THR A 788 -2.02 9.82 26.15
C THR A 788 -0.76 10.54 26.61
N SER A 789 -0.18 10.14 27.74
CA SER A 789 1.08 10.68 28.26
C SER A 789 2.26 10.47 27.28
N PRO A 790 3.36 11.25 27.38
CA PRO A 790 4.53 11.10 26.52
C PRO A 790 5.17 9.71 26.56
N ASP A 791 5.20 9.09 27.75
CA ASP A 791 5.66 7.71 27.98
C ASP A 791 4.67 6.63 27.50
N LYS A 792 3.46 7.04 27.07
CA LYS A 792 2.35 6.20 26.61
C LYS A 792 1.77 5.23 27.65
N THR A 793 1.99 5.48 28.94
CA THR A 793 1.52 4.60 30.01
C THR A 793 0.25 5.08 30.71
N ARG A 794 -0.10 6.37 30.58
CA ARG A 794 -1.17 7.03 31.34
C ARG A 794 -2.14 7.79 30.43
N LEU A 795 -3.38 7.91 30.90
CA LEU A 795 -4.47 8.63 30.24
C LEU A 795 -4.83 9.89 31.05
N LEU A 796 -4.89 11.04 30.40
CA LEU A 796 -5.39 12.27 31.03
C LEU A 796 -6.92 12.26 31.06
N LEU A 797 -7.50 12.48 32.23
CA LEU A 797 -8.94 12.74 32.38
C LEU A 797 -9.16 13.99 33.26
N GLY A 798 -10.21 14.74 32.94
CA GLY A 798 -10.62 15.95 33.66
C GLY A 798 -11.97 15.79 34.38
N SER A 799 -12.17 16.56 35.45
CA SER A 799 -13.41 16.64 36.22
C SER A 799 -14.02 18.04 36.10
N ASN A 800 -15.21 18.15 35.51
CA ASN A 800 -15.86 19.45 35.29
C ASN A 800 -16.51 19.98 36.59
N LEU A 801 -16.53 21.31 36.74
CA LEU A 801 -17.13 22.01 37.89
C LEU A 801 -18.62 21.67 38.11
N ASN A 802 -19.37 21.47 37.03
CA ASN A 802 -20.82 21.18 37.05
C ASN A 802 -21.18 19.71 37.31
N LYS A 803 -20.18 18.84 37.51
CA LYS A 803 -20.36 17.41 37.82
C LYS A 803 -19.91 17.10 39.22
N SER A 804 -20.29 15.93 39.73
CA SER A 804 -19.85 15.48 41.05
C SER A 804 -18.32 15.34 41.09
N PRO A 805 -17.66 15.61 42.24
CA PRO A 805 -16.19 15.56 42.38
C PRO A 805 -15.53 14.22 42.00
N ASP A 806 -16.30 13.15 42.02
CA ASP A 806 -15.87 11.80 41.65
C ASP A 806 -16.02 11.52 40.15
N TYR A 807 -16.53 12.43 39.33
CA TYR A 807 -16.78 12.21 37.91
C TYR A 807 -15.64 12.75 37.03
N TYR A 808 -15.01 11.86 36.26
CA TYR A 808 -13.91 12.17 35.34
C TYR A 808 -14.22 11.70 33.93
N SER A 809 -13.86 12.50 32.93
CA SER A 809 -14.11 12.23 31.51
C SER A 809 -12.91 12.61 30.65
N CYS A 810 -12.91 12.15 29.40
CA CYS A 810 -12.13 12.79 28.35
C CYS A 810 -12.42 14.29 28.33
N LEU A 811 -11.38 15.09 28.07
CA LEU A 811 -11.48 16.52 27.82
C LEU A 811 -12.34 16.77 26.57
N ALA A 812 -13.01 17.92 26.49
CA ALA A 812 -13.96 18.19 25.42
C ALA A 812 -14.10 19.67 25.10
N GLY A 813 -14.05 20.02 23.82
CA GLY A 813 -13.98 21.41 23.37
C GLY A 813 -14.70 21.68 22.05
N PHE A 814 -15.04 22.94 21.80
CA PHE A 814 -15.69 23.34 20.54
C PHE A 814 -14.65 23.56 19.44
N ILE A 815 -15.04 23.30 18.19
CA ILE A 815 -14.19 23.67 17.04
C ILE A 815 -14.60 25.07 16.59
N GLU A 816 -13.63 25.97 16.53
CA GLU A 816 -13.87 27.34 16.05
C GLU A 816 -14.02 27.40 14.52
N SER A 817 -14.59 28.51 14.05
CA SER A 817 -14.77 28.73 12.61
C SER A 817 -13.42 28.84 11.90
N GLY A 818 -13.14 27.93 10.96
CA GLY A 818 -11.88 27.89 10.22
C GLY A 818 -10.78 27.06 10.90
N GLU A 819 -11.08 26.43 12.03
CA GLU A 819 -10.15 25.59 12.78
C GLU A 819 -10.17 24.13 12.28
N THR A 820 -9.01 23.47 12.31
CA THR A 820 -8.92 22.03 12.04
C THR A 820 -9.24 21.21 13.29
N ILE A 821 -9.59 19.94 13.13
CA ILE A 821 -9.82 19.04 14.28
C ILE A 821 -8.55 18.96 15.13
N GLU A 822 -7.39 18.86 14.49
CA GLU A 822 -6.11 18.71 15.16
C GLU A 822 -5.72 19.97 15.92
N ASP A 823 -6.00 21.15 15.39
CA ASP A 823 -5.70 22.42 16.07
C ASP A 823 -6.66 22.65 17.23
N ALA A 824 -7.96 22.36 17.07
CA ALA A 824 -8.93 22.40 18.16
C ALA A 824 -8.50 21.47 19.31
N VAL A 825 -8.07 20.24 19.00
CA VAL A 825 -7.58 19.31 20.04
C VAL A 825 -6.34 19.85 20.76
N ARG A 826 -5.41 20.49 20.04
CA ARG A 826 -4.21 21.07 20.68
C ARG A 826 -4.56 22.27 21.56
N ARG A 827 -5.45 23.14 21.07
CA ARG A 827 -5.87 24.35 21.76
C ARG A 827 -6.65 24.00 23.03
N GLU A 828 -7.72 23.23 22.91
CA GLU A 828 -8.61 22.86 24.03
C GLU A 828 -7.85 22.12 25.13
N VAL A 829 -6.99 21.15 24.78
CA VAL A 829 -6.15 20.46 25.79
C VAL A 829 -5.18 21.42 26.48
N TRP A 830 -4.59 22.37 25.74
CA TRP A 830 -3.66 23.33 26.29
C TRP A 830 -4.35 24.38 27.17
N GLU A 831 -5.52 24.87 26.77
CA GLU A 831 -6.33 25.84 27.53
C GLU A 831 -6.80 25.24 28.85
N GLU A 832 -7.38 24.02 28.83
CA GLU A 832 -7.95 23.38 30.01
C GLU A 832 -6.90 22.84 31.00
N THR A 833 -5.73 22.39 30.51
CA THR A 833 -4.77 21.62 31.33
C THR A 833 -3.31 22.02 31.19
N GLY A 834 -2.97 22.97 30.31
CA GLY A 834 -1.58 23.36 30.03
C GLY A 834 -0.77 22.32 29.24
N ILE A 835 -1.34 21.15 28.95
CA ILE A 835 -0.64 20.06 28.25
C ILE A 835 -0.49 20.35 26.76
N LYS A 836 0.73 20.22 26.24
CA LYS A 836 1.01 20.36 24.81
C LYS A 836 0.82 19.04 24.08
N VAL A 837 -0.01 19.04 23.04
CA VAL A 837 -0.30 17.86 22.22
C VAL A 837 0.46 17.90 20.89
N GLY A 838 1.10 16.78 20.54
CA GLY A 838 1.77 16.59 19.26
C GLY A 838 0.83 15.99 18.21
N ARG A 839 0.87 14.66 18.06
CA ARG A 839 0.01 13.93 17.11
C ARG A 839 -1.42 13.88 17.63
N VAL A 840 -2.37 14.05 16.71
CA VAL A 840 -3.81 13.87 16.93
C VAL A 840 -4.30 12.86 15.89
N GLN A 841 -5.17 11.94 16.30
CA GLN A 841 -5.76 10.91 15.45
C GLN A 841 -7.27 10.83 15.69
N TYR A 842 -8.06 11.01 14.64
CA TYR A 842 -9.50 10.76 14.68
C TYR A 842 -9.80 9.28 14.93
N HIS A 843 -10.78 8.99 15.79
CA HIS A 843 -11.20 7.64 16.15
C HIS A 843 -12.60 7.32 15.63
N SER A 844 -13.61 8.09 16.05
CA SER A 844 -15.01 7.88 15.65
C SER A 844 -15.84 9.13 15.90
N SER A 845 -17.07 9.18 15.39
CA SER A 845 -18.00 10.28 15.62
C SER A 845 -19.32 9.80 16.20
N GLN A 846 -20.00 10.65 16.97
CA GLN A 846 -21.32 10.39 17.51
C GLN A 846 -22.24 11.59 17.26
N PRO A 847 -23.35 11.43 16.52
CA PRO A 847 -24.43 12.41 16.57
C PRO A 847 -24.94 12.51 18.00
N TRP A 848 -24.99 13.72 18.55
CA TRP A 848 -25.42 13.91 19.93
C TRP A 848 -26.69 14.74 19.97
N PRO A 849 -27.86 14.14 20.28
CA PRO A 849 -29.12 14.86 20.13
C PRO A 849 -29.28 16.04 21.11
N MET A 850 -28.47 16.13 22.18
CA MET A 850 -28.62 17.11 23.26
C MET A 850 -27.32 17.92 23.47
N PRO A 851 -26.99 18.92 22.64
CA PRO A 851 -27.92 19.87 22.01
C PRO A 851 -28.12 19.77 20.48
N ALA A 852 -27.85 18.61 19.86
CA ALA A 852 -27.78 18.39 18.41
C ALA A 852 -26.43 18.81 17.79
N SER A 853 -25.33 18.43 18.45
CA SER A 853 -23.96 18.58 17.98
C SER A 853 -23.41 17.29 17.36
N LEU A 854 -22.30 17.39 16.62
CA LEU A 854 -21.55 16.24 16.14
C LEU A 854 -20.30 16.09 17.00
N MET A 855 -20.25 15.06 17.83
CA MET A 855 -19.07 14.77 18.64
C MET A 855 -18.04 14.02 17.79
N LEU A 856 -16.79 14.50 17.79
CA LEU A 856 -15.66 13.92 17.09
C LEU A 856 -14.64 13.40 18.12
N GLY A 857 -14.56 12.09 18.27
CA GLY A 857 -13.65 11.44 19.19
C GLY A 857 -12.24 11.35 18.63
N CYS A 858 -11.27 11.83 19.40
CA CYS A 858 -9.86 11.92 19.02
C CYS A 858 -8.96 11.28 20.07
N LEU A 859 -7.91 10.60 19.59
CA LEU A 859 -6.78 10.13 20.38
C LEU A 859 -5.64 11.14 20.19
N ALA A 860 -5.16 11.69 21.29
CA ALA A 860 -4.13 12.71 21.30
C ALA A 860 -2.89 12.20 22.04
N PHE A 861 -1.71 12.66 21.63
CA PHE A 861 -0.43 12.26 22.22
C PHE A 861 0.27 13.50 22.79
N ALA A 862 0.38 13.55 24.12
CA ALA A 862 1.04 14.63 24.82
C ALA A 862 2.55 14.64 24.56
N THR A 863 3.13 15.83 24.61
CA THR A 863 4.57 16.10 24.52
C THR A 863 5.14 16.65 25.83
N THR A 864 4.26 17.01 26.78
CA THR A 864 4.58 17.50 28.12
C THR A 864 3.76 16.72 29.16
N GLU A 865 4.21 16.72 30.41
CA GLU A 865 3.53 16.00 31.52
C GLU A 865 2.97 16.91 32.60
N GLU A 866 3.49 18.12 32.75
CA GLU A 866 3.09 19.05 33.80
C GLU A 866 1.68 19.60 33.53
N ILE A 867 0.74 19.27 34.42
CA ILE A 867 -0.65 19.70 34.34
C ILE A 867 -0.79 21.03 35.08
N LYS A 868 -1.38 22.01 34.40
CA LYS A 868 -1.83 23.28 34.98
C LYS A 868 -3.29 23.47 34.61
N VAL A 869 -4.17 23.12 35.55
CA VAL A 869 -5.63 23.16 35.36
C VAL A 869 -6.12 24.61 35.25
N ASP A 870 -6.98 24.87 34.28
CA ASP A 870 -7.82 26.07 34.30
C ASP A 870 -9.00 25.87 35.27
N GLU A 871 -8.90 26.50 36.44
CA GLU A 871 -9.89 26.41 37.51
C GLU A 871 -11.24 27.05 37.15
N THR A 872 -11.34 27.76 36.01
CA THR A 872 -12.61 28.33 35.53
C THR A 872 -13.48 27.31 34.82
N GLU A 873 -12.90 26.25 34.27
CA GLU A 873 -13.63 25.22 33.49
C GLU A 873 -13.58 23.84 34.17
N LEU A 874 -12.42 23.48 34.71
CA LEU A 874 -12.17 22.19 35.36
C LEU A 874 -11.95 22.34 36.86
N ARG A 875 -12.48 21.39 37.62
CA ARG A 875 -12.19 21.22 39.05
C ARG A 875 -10.83 20.56 39.26
N ASP A 876 -10.51 19.56 38.43
CA ASP A 876 -9.29 18.76 38.52
C ASP A 876 -8.99 18.14 37.15
N ALA A 877 -7.70 17.90 36.86
CA ALA A 877 -7.26 17.07 35.75
C ALA A 877 -6.00 16.31 36.18
N ARG A 878 -5.95 15.00 35.89
CA ARG A 878 -4.82 14.17 36.29
C ARG A 878 -4.59 12.99 35.36
N TRP A 879 -3.37 12.46 35.43
CA TRP A 879 -2.97 11.23 34.77
C TRP A 879 -3.48 10.01 35.52
N PHE A 880 -4.14 9.10 34.81
CA PHE A 880 -4.60 7.81 35.31
C PHE A 880 -3.76 6.68 34.71
N SER A 881 -3.29 5.77 35.55
CA SER A 881 -2.58 4.56 35.11
C SER A 881 -3.50 3.63 34.32
N ARG A 882 -2.90 2.70 33.60
CA ARG A 882 -3.63 1.68 32.84
C ARG A 882 -4.52 0.81 33.75
N GLU A 883 -4.02 0.43 34.92
CA GLU A 883 -4.73 -0.34 35.93
C GLU A 883 -5.93 0.45 36.47
N GLU A 884 -5.74 1.74 36.75
CA GLU A 884 -6.82 2.63 37.17
C GLU A 884 -7.88 2.73 36.07
N VAL A 885 -7.50 2.94 34.82
CA VAL A 885 -8.43 2.98 33.67
C VAL A 885 -9.20 1.67 33.49
N ALA A 886 -8.56 0.51 33.69
CA ALA A 886 -9.24 -0.79 33.66
C ALA A 886 -10.24 -0.95 34.83
N GLN A 887 -9.90 -0.46 36.02
CA GLN A 887 -10.82 -0.41 37.16
C GLN A 887 -12.00 0.53 36.91
N LEU A 888 -11.77 1.67 36.25
CA LEU A 888 -12.82 2.64 35.88
C LEU A 888 -13.82 2.01 34.90
N LEU A 889 -13.34 1.35 33.84
CA LEU A 889 -14.21 0.69 32.84
C LEU A 889 -14.99 -0.49 33.41
N SER A 890 -14.43 -1.21 34.38
CA SER A 890 -15.12 -2.32 35.06
C SER A 890 -16.02 -1.86 36.21
N GLY A 891 -16.08 -0.56 36.51
CA GLY A 891 -16.87 -0.01 37.61
C GLY A 891 -16.34 -0.37 39.00
N LYS A 892 -15.09 -0.83 39.11
CA LYS A 892 -14.47 -1.30 40.36
C LYS A 892 -13.60 -0.24 41.05
N HIS A 893 -13.41 0.92 40.44
CA HIS A 893 -12.62 1.99 41.04
C HIS A 893 -13.38 2.61 42.24
N PRO A 894 -12.77 2.73 43.44
CA PRO A 894 -13.49 3.03 44.68
C PRO A 894 -14.05 4.46 44.75
N ASN A 895 -13.39 5.42 44.09
CA ASN A 895 -13.65 6.86 44.31
C ASN A 895 -13.88 7.68 43.02
N VAL A 896 -13.92 7.04 41.85
CA VAL A 896 -13.98 7.74 40.56
C VAL A 896 -14.92 7.01 39.62
N ARG A 897 -15.77 7.77 38.93
CA ARG A 897 -16.71 7.31 37.92
C ARG A 897 -16.41 7.98 36.58
N ILE A 898 -16.65 7.24 35.52
CA ILE A 898 -16.51 7.71 34.13
C ILE A 898 -17.87 7.80 33.43
N PRO A 899 -17.96 8.41 32.23
CA PRO A 899 -19.18 8.41 31.45
C PRO A 899 -19.73 6.99 31.19
N PRO A 900 -21.06 6.86 31.00
CA PRO A 900 -21.68 5.56 30.70
C PRO A 900 -21.30 5.05 29.31
N SER A 901 -21.50 3.76 29.03
CA SER A 901 -21.06 3.11 27.79
C SER A 901 -21.66 3.70 26.50
N GLN A 902 -22.80 4.39 26.60
CA GLN A 902 -23.44 5.10 25.49
C GLN A 902 -22.69 6.40 25.10
N ALA A 903 -21.78 6.89 25.93
CA ALA A 903 -21.04 8.12 25.67
C ALA A 903 -19.76 7.85 24.86
N ILE A 904 -19.48 8.69 23.87
CA ILE A 904 -18.26 8.58 23.05
C ILE A 904 -16.97 8.65 23.90
N ALA A 905 -16.97 9.42 24.99
CA ALA A 905 -15.85 9.48 25.92
C ALA A 905 -15.55 8.11 26.57
N HIS A 906 -16.57 7.33 26.97
CA HIS A 906 -16.38 5.97 27.49
C HIS A 906 -15.73 5.07 26.44
N ASN A 907 -16.19 5.19 25.19
CA ASN A 907 -15.66 4.44 24.06
C ASN A 907 -14.21 4.80 23.74
N LEU A 908 -13.82 6.07 23.88
CA LEU A 908 -12.43 6.50 23.73
C LEU A 908 -11.53 5.99 24.86
N ILE A 909 -12.02 5.99 26.11
CA ILE A 909 -11.31 5.40 27.26
C ILE A 909 -11.09 3.90 27.03
N LYS A 910 -12.12 3.19 26.57
CA LYS A 910 -12.04 1.77 26.20
C LYS A 910 -11.07 1.52 25.05
N ALA A 911 -11.11 2.36 24.02
CA ALA A 911 -10.20 2.28 22.88
C ALA A 911 -8.75 2.53 23.31
N TRP A 912 -8.49 3.53 24.15
CA TRP A 912 -7.16 3.80 24.70
C TRP A 912 -6.59 2.59 25.45
N LEU A 913 -7.42 1.92 26.28
CA LEU A 913 -6.99 0.70 26.97
C LEU A 913 -6.62 -0.42 25.98
N SER A 914 -7.32 -0.54 24.85
CA SER A 914 -7.00 -1.54 23.82
C SER A 914 -5.78 -1.20 22.94
N LEU A 915 -5.41 0.07 22.82
CA LEU A 915 -4.30 0.51 21.96
C LEU A 915 -2.91 0.16 22.50
N VAL A 916 -2.81 -0.19 23.80
CA VAL A 916 -1.54 -0.45 24.49
C VAL A 916 -1.51 -1.86 25.11
N SER A 917 -2.40 -2.78 24.70
CA SER A 917 -2.42 -4.17 25.21
C SER A 917 -1.33 -5.09 24.64
N ASN A 918 -0.37 -4.56 23.87
CA ASN A 918 0.71 -5.32 23.23
C ASN A 918 2.12 -4.77 23.58
N LEU A 919 2.32 -4.26 24.80
CA LEU A 919 3.66 -4.07 25.39
C LEU A 919 3.87 -5.04 26.55
#